data_AF-A0A093P1J1-F1
#
_entry.id   AF-A0A093P1J1-F1
#
_cell.length_a   1.000
_cell.length_b   1.000
_cell.length_c   1.000
_cell.angle_alpha   90.00
_cell.angle_beta   90.00
_cell.angle_gamma   90.00
#
_symmetry.space_group_name_H-M   'P 1'
#
loop_
_entity.id
_entity.type
_entity.pdbx_description
1 polymer ?
#
loop_
_entity_poly.entity_id
_entity_poly.type
_entity_poly.pdbx_seq_one_letter_code
_entity_poly.pdbx_strand_id
1 'polypeptide(L)'
;MEIKLDVLISTCIKQRKPWPRISWIGQEKEAIFLLGDKHINEINLASGKTKKIPRLQSLLKNVVVLTTSRNGAWLAGILTTGELFLWNKDQDCLKIVPAIEESRKVVAAAQECLMRLYLYVSGDGRKALLTTPTACVFLWESTEHENTSFCKNSSSGRWTQILSDESVMLPSTEEKEIGVHAAFIQNEILGDCCLCSFVFYSEECLVLTFLILRWHENSFKYVSSLPYQIHWVQQTCSLVNLVPRCVSVKSRGALLCAFARDGLLLAVAVNQTDPKATQILFLNTLNFVTVSGSLKGCSSKTNMVPSKFIRSYWVGDMSWTPDSLFLACMLKRGSLILLTCMGELLTLITSGCSVEFGPAEFIPFHPLITYRQQHSFCQDSSQSLGSSASESDLMRQRFSVASHSRLPYLIVSDGYMITVLRFPNNLSPSGFIRSLLLDSTQRLENVRQNLLNSKSKGRTLCLRSLLSLKASLLKHAQNQSSIFSTIPKFLEEDTTEMNEKTMDLLDYEEVSDDEKQFCNSPPSFYSQRIPSFVGKADQGHLEFASMFDTIHAKDNTEEKDKLSVELYSIQKNLLVAWQIGISKNMEEKDTLLNYIVNCIIHFFNILQFVKCSLLNQHASLNKSVKNTHWMHCVLKYFQRCLTVLCWHSRASLTGHMAKLTLETLKLMLIQQQDQLFSKNLLACFCLLKMVSHTLSSVCMLQYENFFASSHGSSLVELDSLTVPIFLVLDESTTQQFSSLKSLLREPPRAVNHDAKTEKRFIVLWRLLYKKVVWYQMQLNRKVDKNAEEESVVSSLLSHIQATLQSSGVTLEQHLKINSVSGEEKFLLGSYRESVEIWKRSLCEIKAKGGKRTCFLQSRYYLAILFCHLYQYNLCEAQGLCDHLVGEILRRTQLSVRQMEKFSDTKYFQHELWMVTDVHTETAMAVVQSMARFMAAYFTNQLLYIFPPHNVDILHPLHIKQDLSPRIIPLQHCLVTRAVRDQNLSSVWTAEYALDLFFIGGLIPEAVWLTHRLGDWKLSVSIGVAYQLYCQNSDEFSRLKKTERYLPLSLSPMQTFQEKLQSLLGQPVTSE
;
A
#
# COMPACT_ATOMS: atom_id res chain seq x y z
N MET A 1 20.61 1.99 22.07
CA MET A 1 19.96 3.30 22.24
C MET A 1 19.36 3.32 23.63
N GLU A 2 19.47 4.45 24.33
CA GLU A 2 19.02 4.59 25.72
C GLU A 2 17.70 5.37 25.79
N ILE A 3 16.73 4.85 26.56
CA ILE A 3 15.46 5.51 26.85
C ILE A 3 15.33 5.68 28.35
N LYS A 4 15.05 6.90 28.80
CA LYS A 4 14.70 7.18 30.20
C LYS A 4 13.20 6.98 30.39
N LEU A 5 12.78 6.36 31.47
CA LEU A 5 11.39 6.15 31.87
C LEU A 5 11.18 6.73 33.26
N ASP A 6 10.22 7.63 33.40
CA ASP A 6 9.89 8.20 34.70
C ASP A 6 8.83 7.33 35.40
N VAL A 7 9.17 6.81 36.58
CA VAL A 7 8.26 6.06 37.44
C VAL A 7 7.46 7.07 38.25
N LEU A 8 6.17 7.19 37.94
CA LEU A 8 5.31 8.20 38.56
C LEU A 8 4.66 7.70 39.84
N ILE A 9 4.17 6.45 39.83
CA ILE A 9 3.43 5.83 40.93
C ILE A 9 3.73 4.34 40.92
N SER A 10 3.94 3.77 42.11
CA SER A 10 3.97 2.32 42.36
C SER A 10 3.05 2.00 43.54
N THR A 11 1.95 1.29 43.28
CA THR A 11 0.85 1.12 44.26
C THR A 11 0.44 -0.34 44.41
N CYS A 12 0.22 -0.76 45.66
CA CYS A 12 -0.38 -2.06 45.99
C CYS A 12 -1.90 -2.04 45.78
N ILE A 13 -2.43 -3.01 45.05
CA ILE A 13 -3.85 -3.28 44.93
C ILE A 13 -4.32 -3.86 46.27
N LYS A 14 -5.24 -3.18 46.96
CA LYS A 14 -5.78 -3.62 48.26
C LYS A 14 -6.80 -4.76 48.12
N GLN A 15 -6.38 -5.89 47.54
CA GLN A 15 -7.16 -7.11 47.41
C GLN A 15 -6.31 -8.37 47.58
N ARG A 16 -6.94 -9.46 48.00
CA ARG A 16 -6.27 -10.75 48.27
C ARG A 16 -5.98 -11.58 47.02
N LYS A 17 -6.64 -11.30 45.88
CA LYS A 17 -6.49 -12.07 44.64
C LYS A 17 -5.75 -11.24 43.59
N PRO A 18 -4.90 -11.86 42.75
CA PRO A 18 -4.19 -11.17 41.70
C PRO A 18 -5.13 -10.85 40.53
N TRP A 19 -4.93 -9.69 39.92
CA TRP A 19 -5.67 -9.27 38.74
C TRP A 19 -4.91 -9.63 37.46
N PRO A 20 -5.50 -10.38 36.52
CA PRO A 20 -4.77 -10.87 35.37
C PRO A 20 -4.51 -9.82 34.30
N ARG A 21 -5.34 -8.78 34.21
CA ARG A 21 -5.26 -7.77 33.14
C ARG A 21 -5.58 -6.38 33.65
N ILE A 22 -4.96 -5.40 33.02
CA ILE A 22 -5.21 -3.98 33.24
C ILE A 22 -5.55 -3.32 31.91
N SER A 23 -6.48 -2.38 31.93
CA SER A 23 -6.90 -1.65 30.73
C SER A 23 -7.23 -0.19 31.05
N TRP A 24 -7.05 0.67 30.05
CA TRP A 24 -7.49 2.05 30.08
C TRP A 24 -8.90 2.14 29.51
N ILE A 25 -9.84 2.75 30.25
CA ILE A 25 -11.23 2.94 29.79
C ILE A 25 -11.68 4.38 30.05
N GLY A 26 -12.38 4.94 29.06
CA GLY A 26 -12.82 6.34 29.00
C GLY A 26 -11.87 7.18 28.15
N GLN A 27 -12.43 8.09 27.35
CA GLN A 27 -11.69 9.10 26.58
C GLN A 27 -11.75 10.47 27.27
N GLU A 28 -12.84 10.80 27.95
CA GLU A 28 -12.98 12.05 28.71
C GLU A 28 -12.78 11.82 30.21
N LYS A 29 -13.37 10.73 30.74
CA LYS A 29 -13.23 10.29 32.13
C LYS A 29 -12.28 9.09 32.23
N GLU A 30 -11.06 9.29 31.75
CA GLU A 30 -10.00 8.28 31.72
C GLU A 30 -9.79 7.68 33.12
N ALA A 31 -9.92 6.35 33.24
CA ALA A 31 -9.44 5.64 34.41
C ALA A 31 -8.94 4.24 34.08
N ILE A 32 -8.34 3.61 35.09
CA ILE A 32 -7.70 2.31 34.98
C ILE A 32 -8.62 1.26 35.56
N PHE A 33 -8.87 0.22 34.77
CA PHE A 33 -9.70 -0.90 35.14
C PHE A 33 -8.88 -2.18 35.26
N LEU A 34 -9.11 -2.87 36.36
CA LEU A 34 -8.62 -4.22 36.61
C LEU A 34 -9.65 -5.20 36.06
N LEU A 35 -9.23 -6.00 35.09
CA LEU A 35 -10.06 -7.00 34.41
C LEU A 35 -9.66 -8.39 34.90
N GLY A 36 -10.61 -9.09 35.51
CA GLY A 36 -10.53 -10.51 35.83
C GLY A 36 -11.47 -11.31 34.93
N ASP A 37 -11.45 -12.64 35.04
CA ASP A 37 -12.29 -13.50 34.18
C ASP A 37 -13.79 -13.22 34.35
N LYS A 38 -14.22 -12.86 35.57
CA LYS A 38 -15.63 -12.59 35.92
C LYS A 38 -15.84 -11.29 36.70
N HIS A 39 -14.80 -10.46 36.83
CA HIS A 39 -14.83 -9.28 37.68
C HIS A 39 -14.17 -8.10 36.98
N ILE A 40 -14.69 -6.91 37.23
CA ILE A 40 -14.09 -5.65 36.79
C ILE A 40 -14.19 -4.63 37.92
N ASN A 41 -13.08 -3.98 38.22
CA ASN A 41 -13.03 -2.90 39.21
C ASN A 41 -12.22 -1.72 38.65
N GLU A 42 -12.66 -0.51 38.97
CA GLU A 42 -11.89 0.71 38.78
C GLU A 42 -10.88 0.83 39.94
N ILE A 43 -9.62 1.16 39.65
CA ILE A 43 -8.60 1.40 40.68
C ILE A 43 -8.24 2.88 40.77
N ASN A 44 -8.21 3.40 42.00
CA ASN A 44 -7.61 4.69 42.28
C ASN A 44 -6.11 4.49 42.53
N LEU A 45 -5.27 5.10 41.68
CA LEU A 45 -3.81 4.90 41.69
C LEU A 45 -3.13 5.42 42.96
N ALA A 46 -3.63 6.51 43.55
CA ALA A 46 -3.01 7.10 44.75
C ALA A 46 -3.29 6.25 46.01
N SER A 47 -4.52 5.73 46.14
CA SER A 47 -4.95 5.03 47.35
C SER A 47 -4.86 3.50 47.28
N GLY A 48 -4.76 2.92 46.07
CA GLY A 48 -4.81 1.49 45.82
C GLY A 48 -6.18 0.84 46.09
N LYS A 49 -7.20 1.65 46.39
CA LYS A 49 -8.58 1.20 46.61
C LYS A 49 -9.25 0.89 45.28
N THR A 50 -10.15 -0.09 45.30
CA THR A 50 -10.88 -0.55 44.12
C THR A 50 -12.38 -0.28 44.27
N LYS A 51 -13.00 0.29 43.24
CA LYS A 51 -14.42 0.62 43.16
C LYS A 51 -15.12 -0.32 42.18
N LYS A 52 -16.23 -0.92 42.60
CA LYS A 52 -17.08 -1.76 41.74
C LYS A 52 -18.08 -0.89 40.98
N ILE A 53 -18.41 -1.25 39.74
CA ILE A 53 -19.44 -0.57 38.93
C ILE A 53 -20.79 -1.26 39.11
N PRO A 54 -21.81 -0.63 39.74
CA PRO A 54 -23.09 -1.28 40.03
C PRO A 54 -23.83 -1.78 38.78
N ARG A 55 -23.83 -1.01 37.69
CA ARG A 55 -24.56 -1.33 36.45
C ARG A 55 -24.12 -2.62 35.77
N LEU A 56 -22.85 -3.00 35.92
CA LEU A 56 -22.31 -4.21 35.31
C LEU A 56 -22.38 -5.42 36.25
N GLN A 57 -22.61 -5.24 37.56
CA GLN A 57 -22.55 -6.33 38.55
C GLN A 57 -23.54 -7.47 38.28
N SER A 58 -24.73 -7.16 37.76
CA SER A 58 -25.72 -8.18 37.40
C SER A 58 -25.25 -9.05 36.23
N LEU A 59 -24.64 -8.43 35.22
CA LEU A 59 -24.15 -9.10 34.01
C LEU A 59 -22.88 -9.90 34.25
N LEU A 60 -21.95 -9.37 35.06
CA LEU A 60 -20.62 -9.95 35.33
C LEU A 60 -20.65 -11.38 35.87
N LYS A 61 -21.73 -11.78 36.55
CA LYS A 61 -21.91 -13.15 37.07
C LYS A 61 -21.92 -14.20 35.95
N ASN A 62 -22.41 -13.82 34.77
CA ASN A 62 -22.63 -14.69 33.63
C ASN A 62 -21.63 -14.46 32.50
N VAL A 63 -20.57 -13.66 32.69
CA VAL A 63 -19.63 -13.36 31.61
C VAL A 63 -18.66 -14.51 31.38
N VAL A 64 -18.44 -14.82 30.09
CA VAL A 64 -17.46 -15.81 29.62
C VAL A 64 -16.17 -15.14 29.19
N VAL A 65 -16.26 -14.00 28.50
CA VAL A 65 -15.09 -13.22 28.04
C VAL A 65 -15.35 -11.72 28.17
N LEU A 66 -14.34 -10.99 28.63
CA LEU A 66 -14.28 -9.53 28.69
C LEU A 66 -13.13 -9.00 27.82
N THR A 67 -13.40 -7.93 27.10
CA THR A 67 -12.42 -7.21 26.29
C THR A 67 -12.69 -5.71 26.31
N THR A 68 -11.70 -4.91 25.95
CA THR A 68 -11.84 -3.46 25.77
C THR A 68 -11.57 -3.10 24.31
N SER A 69 -12.26 -2.09 23.81
CA SER A 69 -11.96 -1.53 22.50
C SER A 69 -10.55 -0.94 22.50
N ARG A 70 -9.95 -0.88 21.31
CA ARG A 70 -8.56 -0.45 21.14
C ARG A 70 -8.29 0.99 21.57
N ASN A 71 -9.27 1.87 21.41
CA ASN A 71 -9.22 3.27 21.83
C ASN A 71 -9.58 3.47 23.31
N GLY A 72 -10.00 2.41 24.01
CA GLY A 72 -10.45 2.47 25.41
C GLY A 72 -11.86 3.04 25.61
N ALA A 73 -12.64 3.28 24.55
CA ALA A 73 -13.98 3.86 24.69
C ALA A 73 -15.03 2.85 25.20
N TRP A 74 -14.94 1.59 24.77
CA TRP A 74 -15.95 0.57 25.01
C TRP A 74 -15.36 -0.62 25.78
N LEU A 75 -16.10 -1.11 26.77
CA LEU A 75 -15.93 -2.42 27.37
C LEU A 75 -16.95 -3.37 26.75
N ALA A 76 -16.54 -4.56 26.37
CA ALA A 76 -17.41 -5.54 25.76
C ALA A 76 -17.27 -6.90 26.43
N GLY A 77 -18.37 -7.66 26.49
CA GLY A 77 -18.31 -9.03 26.95
C GLY A 77 -19.45 -9.90 26.44
N ILE A 78 -19.21 -11.21 26.46
CA ILE A 78 -20.21 -12.22 26.07
C ILE A 78 -20.70 -12.94 27.31
N LEU A 79 -22.02 -13.05 27.43
CA LEU A 79 -22.70 -13.77 28.51
C LEU A 79 -22.79 -15.27 28.20
N THR A 80 -23.04 -16.09 29.23
CA THR A 80 -23.32 -17.53 29.10
C THR A 80 -24.53 -17.81 28.20
N THR A 81 -25.45 -16.85 28.08
CA THR A 81 -26.61 -16.87 27.18
C THR A 81 -26.25 -16.64 25.71
N GLY A 82 -24.99 -16.33 25.40
CA GLY A 82 -24.49 -15.98 24.06
C GLY A 82 -24.72 -14.53 23.66
N GLU A 83 -25.28 -13.70 24.55
CA GLU A 83 -25.55 -12.28 24.31
C GLU A 83 -24.28 -11.44 24.47
N LEU A 84 -24.11 -10.45 23.60
CA LEU A 84 -22.99 -9.50 23.65
C LEU A 84 -23.47 -8.22 24.33
N PHE A 85 -22.75 -7.74 25.34
CA PHE A 85 -22.98 -6.42 25.92
C PHE A 85 -21.82 -5.48 25.59
N LEU A 86 -22.14 -4.20 25.38
CA LEU A 86 -21.19 -3.12 25.13
C LEU A 86 -21.47 -1.98 26.13
N TRP A 87 -20.46 -1.55 26.88
CA TRP A 87 -20.57 -0.46 27.85
C TRP A 87 -19.59 0.65 27.53
N ASN A 88 -20.07 1.88 27.42
CA ASN A 88 -19.25 3.08 27.28
C ASN A 88 -19.21 3.82 28.62
N LYS A 89 -18.01 4.10 29.13
CA LYS A 89 -17.83 4.79 30.41
C LYS A 89 -18.23 6.26 30.36
N ASP A 90 -17.82 6.99 29.32
CA ASP A 90 -17.99 8.45 29.27
C ASP A 90 -19.49 8.81 29.21
N GLN A 91 -20.25 8.01 28.46
CA GLN A 91 -21.71 8.16 28.31
C GLN A 91 -22.53 7.36 29.34
N ASP A 92 -21.86 6.50 30.13
CA ASP A 92 -22.46 5.46 30.96
C ASP A 92 -23.61 4.72 30.26
N CYS A 93 -23.41 4.33 28.99
CA CYS A 93 -24.42 3.65 28.19
C CYS A 93 -24.11 2.16 28.06
N LEU A 94 -25.11 1.31 28.31
CA LEU A 94 -25.03 -0.14 28.19
C LEU A 94 -25.95 -0.60 27.05
N LYS A 95 -25.37 -1.21 26.02
CA LYS A 95 -26.09 -1.84 24.90
C LYS A 95 -26.03 -3.36 25.07
N ILE A 96 -27.17 -4.04 24.89
CA ILE A 96 -27.24 -5.50 24.86
C ILE A 96 -27.67 -5.92 23.47
N VAL A 97 -26.90 -6.83 22.88
CA VAL A 97 -27.10 -7.42 21.57
C VAL A 97 -27.62 -8.85 21.78
N PRO A 98 -28.74 -9.23 21.15
CA PRO A 98 -29.28 -10.57 21.26
C PRO A 98 -28.32 -11.61 20.67
N ALA A 99 -28.29 -12.79 21.28
CA ALA A 99 -27.54 -13.96 20.82
C ALA A 99 -28.19 -14.61 19.59
N ILE A 100 -27.39 -15.27 18.74
CA ILE A 100 -27.89 -16.16 17.69
C ILE A 100 -27.67 -17.62 18.13
N GLU A 101 -28.44 -18.57 17.60
CA GLU A 101 -28.27 -19.99 17.87
C GLU A 101 -26.83 -20.49 17.69
N GLU A 102 -26.12 -20.05 16.64
CA GLU A 102 -24.73 -20.44 16.39
C GLU A 102 -23.78 -19.88 17.46
N SER A 103 -23.97 -18.63 17.91
CA SER A 103 -23.15 -18.06 18.99
C SER A 103 -23.42 -18.76 20.33
N ARG A 104 -24.68 -19.16 20.59
CA ARG A 104 -25.04 -19.97 21.77
C ARG A 104 -24.38 -21.33 21.75
N LYS A 105 -24.40 -22.03 20.61
CA LYS A 105 -23.75 -23.34 20.43
C LYS A 105 -22.24 -23.23 20.66
N VAL A 106 -21.60 -22.19 20.14
CA VAL A 106 -20.15 -21.97 20.31
C VAL A 106 -19.79 -21.62 21.76
N VAL A 107 -20.61 -20.80 22.44
CA VAL A 107 -20.38 -20.48 23.86
C VAL A 107 -20.59 -21.71 24.74
N ALA A 108 -21.62 -22.52 24.46
CA ALA A 108 -21.85 -23.79 25.17
C ALA A 108 -20.69 -24.77 24.96
N ALA A 109 -20.28 -24.99 23.70
CA ALA A 109 -19.14 -25.84 23.37
C ALA A 109 -17.84 -25.33 24.00
N ALA A 110 -17.63 -24.01 24.04
CA ALA A 110 -16.45 -23.44 24.68
C ALA A 110 -16.44 -23.68 26.20
N GLN A 111 -17.60 -23.66 26.86
CA GLN A 111 -17.71 -23.97 28.28
C GLN A 111 -17.51 -25.45 28.57
N GLU A 112 -18.07 -26.35 27.74
CA GLU A 112 -17.90 -27.79 27.86
C GLU A 112 -16.44 -28.23 27.62
N CYS A 113 -15.79 -27.66 26.60
CA CYS A 113 -14.42 -27.99 26.25
C CYS A 113 -13.35 -27.14 26.97
N LEU A 114 -13.74 -26.25 27.89
CA LEU A 114 -12.85 -25.25 28.54
C LEU A 114 -11.99 -24.49 27.51
N MET A 115 -12.59 -24.15 26.37
CA MET A 115 -11.97 -23.44 25.27
C MET A 115 -12.05 -21.93 25.47
N ARG A 116 -10.96 -21.23 25.20
CA ARG A 116 -10.91 -19.78 25.34
C ARG A 116 -11.57 -19.11 24.15
N LEU A 117 -12.55 -18.23 24.39
CA LEU A 117 -13.11 -17.36 23.37
C LEU A 117 -12.31 -16.05 23.27
N TYR A 118 -12.30 -15.44 22.09
CA TYR A 118 -11.68 -14.15 21.85
C TYR A 118 -12.73 -13.18 21.30
N LEU A 119 -12.81 -12.01 21.93
CA LEU A 119 -13.73 -10.94 21.54
C LEU A 119 -12.93 -9.68 21.24
N TYR A 120 -13.26 -9.03 20.13
CA TYR A 120 -12.70 -7.75 19.72
C TYR A 120 -13.82 -6.81 19.31
N VAL A 121 -13.68 -5.52 19.63
CA VAL A 121 -14.71 -4.51 19.35
C VAL A 121 -14.07 -3.28 18.71
N SER A 122 -14.78 -2.70 17.75
CA SER A 122 -14.37 -1.47 17.06
C SER A 122 -14.38 -0.26 18.00
N GLY A 123 -13.60 0.77 17.67
CA GLY A 123 -13.48 1.97 18.50
C GLY A 123 -14.78 2.78 18.62
N ASP A 124 -15.67 2.66 17.64
CA ASP A 124 -16.98 3.30 17.59
C ASP A 124 -18.11 2.45 18.24
N GLY A 125 -17.80 1.20 18.63
CA GLY A 125 -18.76 0.27 19.23
C GLY A 125 -19.85 -0.22 18.26
N ARG A 126 -19.67 -0.02 16.94
CA ARG A 126 -20.64 -0.45 15.92
C ARG A 126 -20.37 -1.85 15.38
N LYS A 127 -19.17 -2.40 15.62
CA LYS A 127 -18.74 -3.70 15.09
C LYS A 127 -18.06 -4.53 16.18
N ALA A 128 -18.32 -5.83 16.19
CA ALA A 128 -17.66 -6.77 17.10
C ALA A 128 -17.31 -8.08 16.38
N LEU A 129 -16.15 -8.65 16.71
CA LEU A 129 -15.66 -9.91 16.17
C LEU A 129 -15.49 -10.92 17.31
N LEU A 130 -16.20 -12.04 17.22
CA LEU A 130 -16.06 -13.19 18.11
C LEU A 130 -15.34 -14.30 17.37
N THR A 131 -14.23 -14.79 17.92
CA THR A 131 -13.45 -15.86 17.33
C THR A 131 -13.12 -16.96 18.34
N THR A 132 -13.01 -18.17 17.82
CA THR A 132 -12.50 -19.34 18.55
C THR A 132 -11.07 -19.67 18.10
N PRO A 133 -10.29 -20.40 18.90
CA PRO A 133 -8.99 -20.91 18.49
C PRO A 133 -9.03 -21.68 17.16
N THR A 134 -10.08 -22.47 16.90
CA THR A 134 -10.28 -23.24 15.65
C THR A 134 -10.78 -22.39 14.47
N ALA A 135 -10.56 -21.08 14.52
CA ALA A 135 -10.92 -20.12 13.48
C ALA A 135 -12.42 -20.08 13.07
N CYS A 136 -13.34 -20.48 13.95
CA CYS A 136 -14.75 -20.15 13.77
C CYS A 136 -14.96 -18.67 14.13
N VAL A 137 -15.30 -17.84 13.13
CA VAL A 137 -15.38 -16.38 13.24
C VAL A 137 -16.80 -15.88 13.01
N PHE A 138 -17.29 -15.05 13.94
CA PHE A 138 -18.57 -14.37 13.86
C PHE A 138 -18.35 -12.85 13.92
N LEU A 139 -18.91 -12.13 12.96
CA LEU A 139 -18.92 -10.68 12.91
C LEU A 139 -20.32 -10.18 13.28
N TRP A 140 -20.40 -9.19 14.15
CA TRP A 140 -21.59 -8.41 14.43
C TRP A 140 -21.42 -7.00 13.88
N GLU A 141 -22.45 -6.50 13.19
CA GLU A 141 -22.54 -5.12 12.70
C GLU A 141 -23.82 -4.45 13.17
N SER A 142 -23.72 -3.22 13.66
CA SER A 142 -24.88 -2.40 14.00
C SER A 142 -25.60 -1.92 12.74
N THR A 143 -26.93 -2.04 12.74
CA THR A 143 -27.82 -1.53 11.69
C THR A 143 -28.31 -0.10 11.97
N GLU A 144 -27.86 0.52 13.06
CA GLU A 144 -28.27 1.87 13.47
C GLU A 144 -27.62 2.92 12.55
N HIS A 145 -28.42 3.71 11.84
CA HIS A 145 -27.92 4.85 11.04
C HIS A 145 -27.39 5.98 11.93
N GLU A 146 -26.49 6.79 11.38
CA GLU A 146 -25.65 7.77 12.10
C GLU A 146 -26.41 8.83 12.92
N ASN A 147 -27.72 8.97 12.74
CA ASN A 147 -28.53 10.04 13.32
C ASN A 147 -29.63 9.59 14.31
N THR A 148 -29.62 8.35 14.78
CA THR A 148 -30.53 7.91 15.86
C THR A 148 -29.86 8.05 17.22
N SER A 149 -30.51 8.75 18.16
CA SER A 149 -30.05 8.94 19.54
C SER A 149 -29.55 7.62 20.16
N PHE A 150 -28.29 7.61 20.62
CA PHE A 150 -27.53 6.46 21.14
C PHE A 150 -28.11 5.74 22.38
N CYS A 151 -29.32 6.08 22.80
CA CYS A 151 -29.94 5.69 24.06
C CYS A 151 -31.19 4.81 23.86
N LYS A 152 -31.09 3.78 23.01
CA LYS A 152 -32.02 2.64 23.07
C LYS A 152 -31.25 1.43 23.60
N ASN A 153 -31.81 0.78 24.63
CA ASN A 153 -31.17 -0.34 25.34
C ASN A 153 -31.00 -1.61 24.46
N SER A 154 -31.65 -1.64 23.30
CA SER A 154 -31.62 -2.73 22.33
C SER A 154 -30.93 -2.25 21.06
N SER A 155 -29.70 -2.69 20.83
CA SER A 155 -29.00 -2.37 19.58
C SER A 155 -29.41 -3.36 18.50
N SER A 156 -30.08 -2.85 17.45
CA SER A 156 -30.39 -3.64 16.25
C SER A 156 -29.10 -3.87 15.46
N GLY A 157 -28.74 -5.11 15.22
CA GLY A 157 -27.54 -5.47 14.47
C GLY A 157 -27.61 -6.86 13.86
N ARG A 158 -26.79 -7.08 12.84
CA ARG A 158 -26.72 -8.32 12.08
C ARG A 158 -25.49 -9.10 12.53
N TRP A 159 -25.65 -10.37 12.88
CA TRP A 159 -24.52 -11.28 12.96
C TRP A 159 -24.34 -12.03 11.64
N THR A 160 -23.10 -12.27 11.28
CA THR A 160 -22.70 -13.04 10.11
C THR A 160 -21.57 -13.99 10.51
N GLN A 161 -21.74 -15.27 10.21
CA GLN A 161 -20.66 -16.24 10.30
C GLN A 161 -19.78 -16.12 9.05
N ILE A 162 -18.47 -16.02 9.25
CA ILE A 162 -17.51 -15.97 8.15
C ILE A 162 -17.00 -17.39 7.93
N LEU A 163 -17.27 -17.92 6.74
CA LEU A 163 -16.76 -19.21 6.31
C LEU A 163 -15.32 -19.07 5.81
N SER A 164 -14.51 -20.09 6.10
CA SER A 164 -13.15 -20.20 5.59
C SER A 164 -13.15 -20.65 4.13
N ASP A 165 -12.14 -20.21 3.38
CA ASP A 165 -11.85 -20.77 2.08
C ASP A 165 -11.23 -22.19 2.23
N GLU A 166 -11.62 -23.14 1.39
CA GLU A 166 -11.16 -24.54 1.45
C GLU A 166 -9.65 -24.68 1.22
N SER A 167 -9.04 -23.66 0.60
CA SER A 167 -7.61 -23.62 0.29
C SER A 167 -6.69 -23.30 1.48
N VAL A 168 -7.26 -22.86 2.62
CA VAL A 168 -6.50 -22.30 3.74
C VAL A 168 -6.40 -23.28 4.91
N MET A 169 -5.18 -23.45 5.44
CA MET A 169 -4.95 -24.28 6.62
C MET A 169 -5.43 -23.55 7.88
N LEU A 170 -6.35 -24.18 8.59
CA LEU A 170 -6.88 -23.70 9.86
C LEU A 170 -6.34 -24.53 11.03
N PRO A 171 -6.20 -23.91 12.21
CA PRO A 171 -5.77 -24.63 13.41
C PRO A 171 -6.79 -25.69 13.82
N SER A 172 -6.33 -26.90 14.05
CA SER A 172 -7.15 -28.04 14.48
C SER A 172 -7.29 -28.11 16.00
N THR A 173 -8.22 -28.94 16.50
CA THR A 173 -8.36 -29.22 17.94
C THR A 173 -7.15 -29.95 18.55
N GLU A 174 -6.27 -30.53 17.72
CA GLU A 174 -5.06 -31.23 18.15
C GLU A 174 -3.92 -30.25 18.51
N GLU A 175 -3.96 -29.05 17.95
CA GLU A 175 -2.99 -28.00 18.19
C GLU A 175 -3.28 -27.30 19.52
N LYS A 176 -2.48 -27.61 20.54
CA LYS A 176 -2.65 -27.07 21.90
C LYS A 176 -2.31 -25.58 22.02
N GLU A 177 -1.62 -24.99 21.04
CA GLU A 177 -1.22 -23.58 21.05
C GLU A 177 -1.58 -22.84 19.78
N ILE A 178 -2.39 -21.79 19.94
CA ILE A 178 -2.76 -20.88 18.88
C ILE A 178 -2.66 -19.45 19.43
N GLY A 179 -1.90 -18.60 18.74
CA GLY A 179 -1.90 -17.17 18.95
C GLY A 179 -3.01 -16.53 18.14
N VAL A 180 -4.03 -15.98 18.80
CA VAL A 180 -5.12 -15.24 18.15
C VAL A 180 -5.10 -13.79 18.55
N HIS A 181 -5.14 -12.90 17.56
CA HIS A 181 -5.32 -11.48 17.77
C HIS A 181 -6.04 -10.84 16.60
N ALA A 182 -6.98 -9.93 16.89
CA ALA A 182 -7.65 -9.12 15.88
C ALA A 182 -7.64 -7.64 16.23
N ALA A 183 -7.64 -6.81 15.20
CA ALA A 183 -7.67 -5.37 15.34
C ALA A 183 -8.56 -4.73 14.27
N PHE A 184 -9.53 -3.94 14.72
CA PHE A 184 -10.24 -2.98 13.88
C PHE A 184 -9.34 -1.76 13.66
N ILE A 185 -9.12 -1.40 12.40
CA ILE A 185 -8.22 -0.35 11.95
C ILE A 185 -8.98 0.55 11.00
N GLN A 186 -8.92 1.86 11.25
CA GLN A 186 -9.48 2.88 10.38
C GLN A 186 -8.38 3.90 10.11
N ASN A 187 -7.70 3.78 8.98
CA ASN A 187 -6.55 4.62 8.62
C ASN A 187 -6.59 4.98 7.13
N GLU A 188 -5.92 6.09 6.76
CA GLU A 188 -5.80 6.52 5.35
C GLU A 188 -5.15 5.47 4.43
N ILE A 189 -4.34 4.56 4.99
CA ILE A 189 -3.56 3.57 4.22
C ILE A 189 -4.37 2.28 3.99
N LEU A 190 -5.01 1.75 5.04
CA LEU A 190 -5.71 0.47 5.00
C LEU A 190 -7.23 0.61 4.83
N GLY A 191 -7.75 1.83 4.88
CA GLY A 191 -9.18 2.11 4.93
C GLY A 191 -9.80 1.69 6.27
N ASP A 192 -11.11 1.45 6.25
CA ASP A 192 -11.86 0.80 7.32
C ASP A 192 -11.77 -0.73 7.14
N CYS A 193 -10.96 -1.39 7.98
CA CYS A 193 -10.74 -2.83 7.91
C CYS A 193 -10.56 -3.49 9.28
N CYS A 194 -10.77 -4.81 9.32
CA CYS A 194 -10.51 -5.65 10.48
C CYS A 194 -9.54 -6.75 10.06
N LEU A 195 -8.38 -6.79 10.72
CA LEU A 195 -7.36 -7.81 10.53
C LEU A 195 -7.42 -8.79 11.69
N CYS A 196 -7.57 -10.08 11.41
CA CYS A 196 -7.51 -11.14 12.41
C CYS A 196 -6.42 -12.15 12.03
N SER A 197 -5.51 -12.44 12.94
CA SER A 197 -4.41 -13.39 12.75
C SER A 197 -4.59 -14.62 13.63
N PHE A 198 -4.38 -15.79 13.04
CA PHE A 198 -4.27 -17.09 13.69
C PHE A 198 -2.86 -17.62 13.45
N VAL A 199 -2.10 -17.81 14.52
CA VAL A 199 -0.72 -18.27 14.45
C VAL A 199 -0.59 -19.60 15.18
N PHE A 200 -0.12 -20.62 14.49
CA PHE A 200 -0.03 -21.98 15.04
C PHE A 200 1.15 -22.74 14.44
N TYR A 201 1.50 -23.87 15.06
CA TYR A 201 2.57 -24.74 14.58
C TYR A 201 2.00 -25.89 13.76
N SER A 202 2.44 -26.01 12.51
CA SER A 202 2.24 -27.19 11.68
C SER A 202 3.60 -27.86 11.49
N GLU A 203 3.82 -28.98 12.16
CA GLU A 203 5.09 -29.73 12.14
C GLU A 203 6.32 -28.87 12.51
N GLU A 204 7.18 -28.56 11.53
CA GLU A 204 8.40 -27.72 11.65
C GLU A 204 8.20 -26.28 11.16
N CYS A 205 6.97 -25.91 10.78
CA CYS A 205 6.64 -24.59 10.27
C CYS A 205 5.70 -23.83 11.23
N LEU A 206 5.94 -22.52 11.34
CA LEU A 206 5.00 -21.57 11.91
C LEU A 206 4.05 -21.11 10.81
N VAL A 207 2.77 -21.43 10.93
CA VAL A 207 1.73 -21.03 9.99
C VAL A 207 1.01 -19.81 10.53
N LEU A 208 0.92 -18.76 9.71
CA LEU A 208 0.23 -17.52 9.99
C LEU A 208 -0.93 -17.38 9.01
N THR A 209 -2.14 -17.58 9.49
CA THR A 209 -3.38 -17.44 8.72
C THR A 209 -4.05 -16.11 9.08
N PHE A 210 -4.37 -15.30 8.07
CA PHE A 210 -4.95 -13.98 8.22
C PHE A 210 -6.34 -13.93 7.60
N LEU A 211 -7.29 -13.37 8.34
CA LEU A 211 -8.60 -12.97 7.85
C LEU A 211 -8.64 -11.44 7.76
N ILE A 212 -8.95 -10.94 6.56
CA ILE A 212 -9.13 -9.52 6.28
C ILE A 212 -10.60 -9.28 5.96
N LEU A 213 -11.21 -8.37 6.72
CA LEU A 213 -12.54 -7.82 6.44
C LEU A 213 -12.35 -6.36 6.06
N ARG A 214 -12.73 -5.96 4.85
CA ARG A 214 -12.58 -4.58 4.36
C ARG A 214 -13.94 -4.00 4.01
N TRP A 215 -14.30 -2.88 4.63
CA TRP A 215 -15.57 -2.22 4.36
C TRP A 215 -15.48 -1.31 3.14
N HIS A 216 -16.53 -1.32 2.31
CA HIS A 216 -16.61 -0.47 1.14
C HIS A 216 -16.88 1.00 1.52
N GLU A 217 -16.21 1.93 0.86
CA GLU A 217 -16.54 3.35 0.96
C GLU A 217 -17.94 3.62 0.36
N ASN A 218 -18.63 4.65 0.88
CA ASN A 218 -20.06 4.90 0.67
C ASN A 218 -20.54 4.91 -0.79
N SER A 219 -19.67 5.15 -1.77
CA SER A 219 -19.97 5.11 -3.21
C SER A 219 -20.25 3.71 -3.77
N PHE A 220 -19.72 2.65 -3.15
CA PHE A 220 -19.80 1.27 -3.66
C PHE A 220 -20.87 0.40 -2.98
N LYS A 221 -21.58 0.94 -1.98
CA LYS A 221 -22.64 0.22 -1.24
C LYS A 221 -23.79 -0.33 -2.10
N TYR A 222 -23.95 0.18 -3.32
CA TYR A 222 -25.03 -0.21 -4.24
C TYR A 222 -24.65 -1.30 -5.24
N VAL A 223 -23.39 -1.73 -5.27
CA VAL A 223 -22.86 -2.68 -6.28
C VAL A 223 -22.69 -4.09 -5.70
N SER A 224 -22.39 -4.23 -4.41
CA SER A 224 -22.17 -5.52 -3.74
C SER A 224 -23.34 -5.91 -2.81
N SER A 225 -23.59 -7.23 -2.68
CA SER A 225 -24.61 -7.77 -1.75
C SER A 225 -24.17 -7.73 -0.28
N LEU A 226 -22.87 -7.64 -0.01
CA LEU A 226 -22.27 -7.48 1.32
C LEU A 226 -21.57 -6.11 1.43
N PRO A 227 -21.65 -5.42 2.59
CA PRO A 227 -21.01 -4.12 2.78
C PRO A 227 -19.48 -4.20 2.96
N TYR A 228 -18.91 -5.41 2.99
CA TYR A 228 -17.49 -5.67 3.15
C TYR A 228 -17.02 -6.84 2.27
N GLN A 229 -15.74 -6.83 1.93
CA GLN A 229 -15.02 -7.94 1.29
C GLN A 229 -14.33 -8.81 2.34
N ILE A 230 -14.30 -10.12 2.08
CA ILE A 230 -13.65 -11.12 2.91
C ILE A 230 -12.47 -11.70 2.12
N HIS A 231 -11.27 -11.64 2.69
CA HIS A 231 -10.08 -12.28 2.11
C HIS A 231 -9.36 -13.11 3.17
N TRP A 232 -9.01 -14.34 2.82
CA TRP A 232 -8.13 -15.19 3.62
C TRP A 232 -6.77 -15.25 2.95
N VAL A 233 -5.71 -15.06 3.74
CA VAL A 233 -4.33 -15.15 3.24
C VAL A 233 -3.48 -15.90 4.25
N GLN A 234 -2.56 -16.73 3.76
CA GLN A 234 -1.72 -17.56 4.60
C GLN A 234 -0.24 -17.35 4.28
N GLN A 235 0.60 -17.33 5.32
CA GLN A 235 2.05 -17.32 5.21
C GLN A 235 2.64 -18.42 6.10
N THR A 236 3.63 -19.14 5.58
CA THR A 236 4.35 -20.19 6.33
C THR A 236 5.81 -19.79 6.51
N CYS A 237 6.30 -19.86 7.75
CA CYS A 237 7.70 -19.61 8.08
C CYS A 237 8.35 -20.89 8.61
N SER A 238 9.43 -21.35 7.97
CA SER A 238 10.20 -22.48 8.49
C SER A 238 10.96 -22.07 9.76
N LEU A 239 10.80 -22.82 10.85
CA LEU A 239 11.46 -22.55 12.14
C LEU A 239 12.98 -22.70 12.08
N VAL A 240 13.48 -23.49 11.13
CA VAL A 240 14.92 -23.77 10.90
C VAL A 240 15.64 -22.55 10.32
N ASN A 241 14.92 -21.71 9.56
CA ASN A 241 15.47 -20.52 8.91
C ASN A 241 15.53 -19.30 9.84
N LEU A 242 14.91 -19.38 11.02
CA LEU A 242 14.94 -18.29 11.99
C LEU A 242 16.29 -18.23 12.70
N VAL A 243 16.70 -17.01 13.05
CA VAL A 243 17.95 -16.74 13.77
C VAL A 243 17.62 -15.95 15.02
N PRO A 244 17.73 -16.56 16.23
CA PRO A 244 18.14 -17.93 16.53
C PRO A 244 17.13 -19.01 16.08
N ARG A 245 17.61 -20.25 15.90
CA ARG A 245 16.79 -21.40 15.45
C ARG A 245 15.72 -21.75 16.50
N CYS A 246 14.50 -22.01 16.06
CA CYS A 246 13.38 -22.38 16.93
C CYS A 246 12.90 -23.82 16.70
N VAL A 247 12.17 -24.35 17.67
CA VAL A 247 11.49 -25.65 17.63
C VAL A 247 10.00 -25.45 17.96
N SER A 248 9.13 -26.33 17.47
CA SER A 248 7.71 -26.28 17.81
C SER A 248 7.49 -26.65 19.28
N VAL A 249 6.77 -25.79 20.02
CA VAL A 249 6.49 -25.95 21.45
C VAL A 249 4.98 -26.09 21.65
N LYS A 250 4.52 -27.29 22.03
CA LYS A 250 3.10 -27.61 22.23
C LYS A 250 2.62 -27.38 23.68
N SER A 251 2.92 -26.23 24.26
CA SER A 251 2.53 -25.90 25.65
C SER A 251 1.23 -25.07 25.71
N ARG A 252 1.03 -24.13 26.63
CA ARG A 252 0.03 -23.05 26.45
C ARG A 252 0.74 -21.73 26.68
N GLY A 253 0.53 -20.77 25.78
CA GLY A 253 1.13 -19.44 25.84
C GLY A 253 2.59 -19.37 25.38
N ALA A 254 3.08 -20.33 24.57
CA ALA A 254 4.34 -20.15 23.87
C ALA A 254 4.21 -19.24 22.65
N LEU A 255 3.03 -19.18 22.02
CA LEU A 255 2.69 -18.17 21.01
C LEU A 255 1.85 -17.03 21.59
N LEU A 256 2.28 -15.79 21.36
CA LEU A 256 1.49 -14.58 21.61
C LEU A 256 1.55 -13.67 20.39
N CYS A 257 0.48 -12.92 20.11
CA CYS A 257 0.43 -12.02 18.97
C CYS A 257 -0.22 -10.67 19.32
N ALA A 258 0.27 -9.59 18.71
CA ALA A 258 -0.22 -8.24 18.94
C ALA A 258 -0.03 -7.36 17.68
N PHE A 259 -1.12 -6.77 17.17
CA PHE A 259 -1.10 -5.86 16.04
C PHE A 259 -0.72 -4.46 16.51
N ALA A 260 0.17 -3.81 15.76
CA ALA A 260 0.51 -2.40 15.93
C ALA A 260 -0.73 -1.52 15.69
N ARG A 261 -0.82 -0.37 16.37
CA ARG A 261 -2.00 0.51 16.35
C ARG A 261 -2.39 0.99 14.95
N ASP A 262 -1.39 1.13 14.08
CA ASP A 262 -1.58 1.47 12.67
C ASP A 262 -2.01 0.29 11.77
N GLY A 263 -1.92 -0.95 12.26
CA GLY A 263 -2.23 -2.16 11.50
C GLY A 263 -1.14 -2.61 10.53
N LEU A 264 0.01 -1.93 10.48
CA LEU A 264 1.07 -2.20 9.51
C LEU A 264 2.01 -3.33 9.94
N LEU A 265 2.08 -3.60 11.25
CA LEU A 265 2.95 -4.62 11.83
C LEU A 265 2.16 -5.55 12.76
N LEU A 266 2.47 -6.84 12.68
CA LEU A 266 2.08 -7.85 13.66
C LEU A 266 3.33 -8.33 14.40
N ALA A 267 3.35 -8.22 15.73
CA ALA A 267 4.36 -8.87 16.55
C ALA A 267 3.88 -10.24 16.99
N VAL A 268 4.71 -11.26 16.82
CA VAL A 268 4.47 -12.64 17.27
C VAL A 268 5.62 -13.06 18.17
N ALA A 269 5.36 -13.23 19.48
CA ALA A 269 6.34 -13.81 20.39
C ALA A 269 6.36 -15.33 20.24
N VAL A 270 7.54 -15.85 19.95
CA VAL A 270 7.83 -17.29 19.81
C VAL A 270 8.65 -17.70 21.02
N ASN A 271 7.96 -18.04 22.11
CA ASN A 271 8.61 -18.52 23.33
C ASN A 271 9.15 -19.94 23.11
N GLN A 272 10.38 -20.17 23.55
CA GLN A 272 11.07 -21.43 23.36
C GLN A 272 11.41 -22.09 24.71
N THR A 273 11.69 -23.39 24.69
CA THR A 273 12.17 -24.10 25.89
C THR A 273 13.56 -23.61 26.32
N ASP A 274 14.39 -23.24 25.35
CA ASP A 274 15.61 -22.45 25.58
C ASP A 274 15.31 -20.95 25.52
N PRO A 275 15.47 -20.19 26.63
CA PRO A 275 15.30 -18.73 26.64
C PRO A 275 16.19 -17.99 25.63
N LYS A 276 17.33 -18.57 25.21
CA LYS A 276 18.20 -17.96 24.18
C LYS A 276 17.61 -18.02 22.78
N ALA A 277 16.81 -19.04 22.51
CA ALA A 277 16.10 -19.21 21.24
C ALA A 277 14.79 -18.40 21.17
N THR A 278 14.35 -17.81 22.29
CA THR A 278 13.12 -17.00 22.33
C THR A 278 13.31 -15.70 21.55
N GLN A 279 12.37 -15.41 20.66
CA GLN A 279 12.39 -14.24 19.79
C GLN A 279 10.99 -13.73 19.48
N ILE A 280 10.89 -12.49 19.01
CA ILE A 280 9.65 -11.88 18.53
C ILE A 280 9.79 -11.63 17.03
N LEU A 281 8.87 -12.18 16.25
CA LEU A 281 8.78 -11.97 14.81
C LEU A 281 7.88 -10.76 14.55
N PHE A 282 8.39 -9.80 13.80
CA PHE A 282 7.64 -8.65 13.31
C PHE A 282 7.29 -8.89 11.85
N LEU A 283 6.00 -9.11 11.58
CA LEU A 283 5.48 -9.33 10.23
C LEU A 283 4.83 -8.05 9.71
N ASN A 284 5.17 -7.66 8.49
CA ASN A 284 4.50 -6.56 7.82
C ASN A 284 3.22 -7.04 7.13
N THR A 285 2.11 -6.32 7.34
CA THR A 285 0.81 -6.68 6.79
C THR A 285 0.64 -6.35 5.30
N LEU A 286 1.49 -5.51 4.72
CA LEU A 286 1.44 -5.16 3.30
C LEU A 286 2.23 -6.11 2.41
N ASN A 287 3.44 -6.51 2.83
CA ASN A 287 4.38 -7.25 1.98
C ASN A 287 4.92 -8.55 2.58
N PHE A 288 4.38 -9.01 3.72
CA PHE A 288 4.78 -10.25 4.39
C PHE A 288 6.25 -10.34 4.81
N VAL A 289 7.02 -9.25 4.73
CA VAL A 289 8.41 -9.25 5.16
C VAL A 289 8.46 -9.44 6.67
N THR A 290 9.21 -10.45 7.10
CA THR A 290 9.38 -10.83 8.49
C THR A 290 10.75 -10.39 9.02
N VAL A 291 10.78 -9.77 10.18
CA VAL A 291 12.01 -9.40 10.89
C VAL A 291 12.03 -10.10 12.25
N SER A 292 13.10 -10.83 12.57
CA SER A 292 13.26 -11.47 13.87
C SER A 292 14.00 -10.58 14.87
N GLY A 293 13.39 -10.39 16.05
CA GLY A 293 13.99 -9.73 17.21
C GLY A 293 14.33 -10.74 18.29
N SER A 294 15.62 -11.04 18.49
CA SER A 294 16.06 -11.95 19.55
C SER A 294 15.98 -11.28 20.93
N LEU A 295 15.44 -12.00 21.92
CA LEU A 295 15.45 -11.58 23.33
C LEU A 295 16.73 -11.95 24.08
N LYS A 296 17.75 -12.43 23.35
CA LYS A 296 19.12 -12.68 23.84
C LYS A 296 19.19 -13.36 25.22
N GLY A 297 18.35 -14.37 25.44
CA GLY A 297 18.37 -15.18 26.67
C GLY A 297 17.40 -14.77 27.79
N CYS A 298 16.55 -13.76 27.59
CA CYS A 298 15.50 -13.35 28.54
C CYS A 298 15.98 -13.18 30.00
N SER A 299 17.17 -12.60 30.21
CA SER A 299 17.83 -12.45 31.53
C SER A 299 18.37 -13.77 32.17
N SER A 300 18.49 -14.87 31.42
CA SER A 300 19.11 -16.10 31.94
C SER A 300 20.65 -16.02 31.96
N LYS A 301 21.25 -16.37 33.11
CA LYS A 301 22.71 -16.56 33.29
C LYS A 301 23.21 -17.93 32.82
N THR A 302 22.39 -18.97 32.96
CA THR A 302 22.81 -20.37 32.78
C THR A 302 22.48 -20.89 31.39
N ASN A 303 23.39 -21.71 30.84
CA ASN A 303 23.19 -22.35 29.53
C ASN A 303 22.08 -23.41 29.55
N MET A 304 21.74 -23.96 30.73
CA MET A 304 20.61 -24.87 30.90
C MET A 304 19.73 -24.38 32.05
N VAL A 305 18.50 -24.00 31.74
CA VAL A 305 17.48 -23.62 32.73
C VAL A 305 16.70 -24.88 33.12
N PRO A 306 16.51 -25.17 34.43
CA PRO A 306 15.69 -26.30 34.85
C PRO A 306 14.27 -26.22 34.29
N SER A 307 13.70 -27.36 33.87
CA SER A 307 12.37 -27.43 33.22
C SER A 307 11.26 -26.73 34.01
N LYS A 308 11.33 -26.77 35.34
CA LYS A 308 10.41 -26.06 36.25
C LYS A 308 10.36 -24.54 36.06
N PHE A 309 11.47 -23.91 35.63
CA PHE A 309 11.59 -22.46 35.53
C PHE A 309 11.53 -21.94 34.08
N ILE A 310 11.54 -22.81 33.07
CA ILE A 310 11.49 -22.39 31.66
C ILE A 310 10.35 -21.39 31.40
N ARG A 311 9.15 -21.68 31.93
CA ARG A 311 7.97 -20.84 31.72
C ARG A 311 8.03 -19.47 32.38
N SER A 312 8.87 -19.25 33.41
CA SER A 312 8.98 -17.93 34.01
C SER A 312 9.75 -16.96 33.11
N TYR A 313 10.62 -17.46 32.23
CA TYR A 313 11.37 -16.64 31.27
C TYR A 313 10.59 -16.26 30.01
N TRP A 314 9.37 -16.78 29.84
CA TRP A 314 8.55 -16.48 28.67
C TRP A 314 7.97 -15.08 28.73
N VAL A 315 7.75 -14.50 27.55
CA VAL A 315 6.93 -13.31 27.40
C VAL A 315 5.51 -13.67 27.84
N GLY A 316 4.98 -12.92 28.81
CA GLY A 316 3.66 -13.11 29.38
C GLY A 316 2.59 -12.26 28.72
N ASP A 317 2.93 -11.01 28.39
CA ASP A 317 2.01 -10.06 27.77
C ASP A 317 2.76 -9.02 26.92
N MET A 318 2.07 -8.42 25.96
CA MET A 318 2.63 -7.48 24.98
C MET A 318 1.68 -6.31 24.69
N SER A 319 2.22 -5.09 24.64
CA SER A 319 1.45 -3.90 24.31
C SER A 319 2.26 -2.91 23.46
N TRP A 320 1.67 -2.44 22.37
CA TRP A 320 2.27 -1.42 21.49
C TRP A 320 2.05 -0.02 22.05
N THR A 321 3.06 0.85 21.97
CA THR A 321 2.91 2.28 22.30
C THR A 321 1.90 2.99 21.37
N PRO A 322 1.31 4.13 21.76
CA PRO A 322 0.35 4.89 20.94
C PRO A 322 0.80 5.08 19.49
N ASP A 323 2.07 5.45 19.29
CA ASP A 323 2.64 5.73 17.97
C ASP A 323 3.11 4.48 17.22
N SER A 324 2.99 3.29 17.83
CA SER A 324 3.52 2.01 17.32
C SER A 324 5.03 2.01 17.04
N LEU A 325 5.79 2.83 17.77
CA LEU A 325 7.26 2.88 17.66
C LEU A 325 7.93 1.73 18.43
N PHE A 326 7.36 1.41 19.60
CA PHE A 326 7.93 0.47 20.55
C PHE A 326 6.89 -0.58 20.96
N LEU A 327 7.38 -1.80 21.16
CA LEU A 327 6.62 -2.91 21.73
C LEU A 327 7.10 -3.12 23.17
N ALA A 328 6.21 -2.92 24.14
CA ALA A 328 6.45 -3.24 25.54
C ALA A 328 6.07 -4.70 25.79
N CYS A 329 6.99 -5.47 26.37
CA CYS A 329 6.81 -6.87 26.70
C CYS A 329 7.08 -7.10 28.19
N MET A 330 6.23 -7.86 28.86
CA MET A 330 6.46 -8.24 30.25
C MET A 330 6.78 -9.73 30.35
N LEU A 331 7.94 -10.07 30.94
CA LEU A 331 8.29 -11.46 31.20
C LEU A 331 7.49 -12.01 32.39
N LYS A 332 7.20 -13.32 32.38
CA LYS A 332 6.57 -14.03 33.50
C LYS A 332 7.44 -14.11 34.77
N ARG A 333 8.64 -13.50 34.74
CA ARG A 333 9.57 -13.38 35.87
C ARG A 333 9.53 -11.99 36.51
N GLY A 334 8.85 -11.01 35.90
CA GLY A 334 8.77 -9.66 36.45
C GLY A 334 9.50 -8.55 35.71
N SER A 335 10.19 -8.88 34.61
CA SER A 335 11.04 -7.93 33.89
C SER A 335 10.31 -7.29 32.71
N LEU A 336 10.36 -5.96 32.65
CA LEU A 336 9.92 -5.18 31.49
C LEU A 336 11.02 -5.16 30.42
N ILE A 337 10.60 -5.37 29.19
CA ILE A 337 11.40 -5.29 27.98
C ILE A 337 10.74 -4.30 27.02
N LEU A 338 11.54 -3.46 26.36
CA LEU A 338 11.09 -2.62 25.26
C LEU A 338 11.87 -2.94 23.98
N LEU A 339 11.13 -3.15 22.89
CA LEU A 339 11.68 -3.45 21.57
C LEU A 339 11.30 -2.36 20.58
N THR A 340 12.17 -2.06 19.63
CA THR A 340 11.81 -1.25 18.45
C THR A 340 10.93 -2.04 17.49
N CYS A 341 10.26 -1.35 16.57
CA CYS A 341 9.54 -1.98 15.45
C CYS A 341 10.39 -2.90 14.55
N MET A 342 11.72 -2.90 14.71
CA MET A 342 12.66 -3.79 14.01
C MET A 342 13.22 -4.89 14.90
N GLY A 343 12.64 -5.10 16.08
CA GLY A 343 13.03 -6.15 17.01
C GLY A 343 14.35 -5.90 17.73
N GLU A 344 14.78 -4.65 17.84
CA GLU A 344 15.95 -4.30 18.66
C GLU A 344 15.58 -4.10 20.11
N LEU A 345 16.34 -4.72 21.00
CA LEU A 345 16.23 -4.51 22.44
C LEU A 345 16.77 -3.14 22.82
N LEU A 346 16.00 -2.38 23.59
CA LEU A 346 16.35 -1.04 24.04
C LEU A 346 16.94 -1.07 25.44
N THR A 347 17.92 -0.19 25.67
CA THR A 347 18.47 0.03 27.00
C THR A 347 17.60 1.07 27.70
N LEU A 348 17.08 0.71 28.87
CA LEU A 348 16.15 1.51 29.64
C LEU A 348 16.84 2.02 30.91
N ILE A 349 16.56 3.25 31.29
CA ILE A 349 16.97 3.88 32.54
C ILE A 349 15.70 4.31 33.24
N THR A 350 15.55 4.04 34.53
CA THR A 350 14.36 4.45 35.29
C THR A 350 14.71 5.49 36.34
N SER A 351 13.85 6.49 36.49
CA SER A 351 13.97 7.57 37.47
C SER A 351 12.63 7.80 38.17
N GLY A 352 12.63 8.03 39.48
CA GLY A 352 11.41 8.35 40.24
C GLY A 352 10.94 7.24 41.21
N CYS A 353 10.14 7.64 42.21
CA CYS A 353 9.54 6.80 43.25
C CYS A 353 10.47 5.74 43.89
N SER A 354 11.76 6.05 44.09
CA SER A 354 12.76 5.14 44.68
C SER A 354 12.98 3.83 43.90
N VAL A 355 12.54 3.76 42.64
CA VAL A 355 12.78 2.64 41.72
C VAL A 355 13.72 3.12 40.62
N GLU A 356 15.00 3.26 40.97
CA GLU A 356 16.04 3.73 40.06
C GLU A 356 16.91 2.56 39.61
N PHE A 357 16.66 2.10 38.38
CA PHE A 357 17.55 1.19 37.69
C PHE A 357 18.40 1.96 36.69
N GLY A 358 19.71 1.71 36.73
CA GLY A 358 20.67 2.14 35.72
C GLY A 358 20.37 1.56 34.33
N PRO A 359 21.20 1.85 33.31
CA PRO A 359 20.98 1.37 31.95
C PRO A 359 20.84 -0.16 31.95
N ALA A 360 19.68 -0.65 31.51
CA ALA A 360 19.30 -2.05 31.61
C ALA A 360 18.39 -2.44 30.44
N GLU A 361 18.61 -3.58 29.83
CA GLU A 361 17.71 -4.09 28.78
C GLU A 361 16.53 -4.89 29.38
N PHE A 362 16.74 -5.45 30.58
CA PHE A 362 15.71 -6.12 31.36
C PHE A 362 15.52 -5.35 32.67
N ILE A 363 14.44 -4.59 32.78
CA ILE A 363 14.15 -3.83 34.02
C ILE A 363 13.25 -4.65 34.95
N PRO A 364 13.72 -4.98 36.16
CA PRO A 364 13.00 -5.88 37.04
C PRO A 364 12.06 -5.11 37.98
N PHE A 365 10.80 -4.87 37.56
CA PHE A 365 9.83 -4.12 38.37
C PHE A 365 9.14 -4.98 39.43
N HIS A 366 8.66 -6.18 39.06
CA HIS A 366 7.82 -6.99 39.93
C HIS A 366 8.33 -8.44 40.03
N PRO A 367 9.14 -8.82 41.03
CA PRO A 367 9.70 -10.18 41.10
C PRO A 367 8.62 -11.24 41.15
N LEU A 368 8.84 -12.34 40.41
CA LEU A 368 8.07 -13.55 40.60
C LEU A 368 8.34 -14.14 42.00
N ILE A 369 7.28 -14.30 42.78
CA ILE A 369 7.27 -14.89 44.12
C ILE A 369 6.57 -16.25 44.02
N THR A 370 7.26 -17.31 44.44
CA THR A 370 6.71 -18.67 44.49
C THR A 370 6.72 -19.20 45.91
N TYR A 371 5.61 -19.79 46.35
CA TYR A 371 5.52 -20.43 47.67
C TYR A 371 5.81 -21.94 47.54
N ARG A 372 6.69 -22.45 48.39
CA ARG A 372 7.04 -23.87 48.43
C ARG A 372 6.58 -24.50 49.74
N GLN A 373 5.69 -25.49 49.66
CA GLN A 373 5.26 -26.31 50.79
C GLN A 373 6.21 -27.51 50.93
N GLN A 374 6.68 -27.82 52.14
CA GLN A 374 7.75 -28.81 52.39
C GLN A 374 7.33 -30.29 52.19
N HIS A 375 6.10 -30.62 51.82
CA HIS A 375 5.59 -32.01 51.72
C HIS A 375 5.33 -32.52 50.29
N SER A 376 6.22 -32.21 49.35
CA SER A 376 6.24 -32.90 48.04
C SER A 376 7.64 -33.47 47.73
N PHE A 377 8.13 -34.33 48.62
CA PHE A 377 9.16 -35.30 48.25
C PHE A 377 8.43 -36.64 48.05
N CYS A 378 8.71 -37.31 46.93
CA CYS A 378 8.10 -38.56 46.45
C CYS A 378 6.76 -38.42 45.68
N GLN A 379 6.85 -37.99 44.42
CA GLN A 379 6.16 -38.67 43.32
C GLN A 379 6.97 -38.46 42.02
N ASP A 380 7.06 -39.52 41.24
CA ASP A 380 8.08 -39.76 40.23
C ASP A 380 8.19 -38.70 39.11
N SER A 381 9.43 -38.48 38.70
CA SER A 381 9.95 -37.45 37.80
C SER A 381 9.59 -37.61 36.31
N SER A 382 8.50 -38.30 35.96
CA SER A 382 8.10 -38.55 34.56
C SER A 382 6.76 -37.94 34.14
N GLN A 383 6.01 -37.31 35.05
CA GLN A 383 4.80 -36.56 34.68
C GLN A 383 5.07 -35.05 34.81
N SER A 384 5.31 -34.39 33.67
CA SER A 384 5.30 -32.93 33.59
C SER A 384 3.97 -32.40 34.15
N LEU A 385 3.98 -31.75 35.31
CA LEU A 385 2.85 -30.99 35.83
C LEU A 385 2.26 -30.13 34.69
N GLY A 386 1.06 -30.48 34.25
CA GLY A 386 0.44 -29.97 33.02
C GLY A 386 0.21 -28.46 33.02
N SER A 387 0.09 -27.88 31.82
CA SER A 387 -0.26 -26.45 31.61
C SER A 387 -1.56 -26.02 32.28
N SER A 388 -2.53 -26.92 32.41
CA SER A 388 -3.84 -26.71 33.03
C SER A 388 -3.78 -26.42 34.53
N ALA A 389 -2.86 -27.05 35.27
CA ALA A 389 -2.73 -26.87 36.72
C ALA A 389 -2.23 -25.48 37.13
N SER A 390 -1.55 -24.77 36.21
CA SER A 390 -0.99 -23.45 36.47
C SER A 390 -1.96 -22.29 36.28
N GLU A 391 -3.00 -22.45 35.44
CA GLU A 391 -4.06 -21.45 35.29
C GLU A 391 -5.09 -21.54 36.41
N SER A 392 -5.31 -22.74 36.97
CA SER A 392 -6.20 -22.99 38.11
C SER A 392 -5.65 -22.47 39.44
N ASP A 393 -4.36 -22.11 39.51
CA ASP A 393 -3.79 -21.46 40.69
C ASP A 393 -4.27 -20.00 40.78
N LEU A 394 -5.18 -19.79 41.74
CA LEU A 394 -5.84 -18.51 42.00
C LEU A 394 -4.91 -17.48 42.65
N MET A 395 -3.82 -17.90 43.29
CA MET A 395 -2.95 -17.00 44.07
C MET A 395 -1.66 -16.63 43.32
N ARG A 396 -1.39 -17.28 42.19
CA ARG A 396 -0.23 -17.02 41.33
C ARG A 396 -0.26 -15.61 40.72
N GLN A 397 0.86 -14.89 40.81
CA GLN A 397 1.07 -13.60 40.15
C GLN A 397 0.78 -13.68 38.64
N ARG A 398 0.16 -12.62 38.12
CA ARG A 398 -0.24 -12.48 36.71
C ARG A 398 0.34 -11.19 36.15
N PHE A 399 1.31 -11.34 35.26
CA PHE A 399 1.99 -10.21 34.66
C PHE A 399 1.20 -9.66 33.48
N SER A 400 0.98 -8.35 33.47
CA SER A 400 0.31 -7.65 32.37
C SER A 400 0.96 -6.30 32.08
N VAL A 401 0.81 -5.85 30.83
CA VAL A 401 1.33 -4.57 30.35
C VAL A 401 0.28 -3.86 29.49
N ALA A 402 0.03 -2.60 29.79
CA ALA A 402 -0.98 -1.81 29.07
C ALA A 402 -0.48 -0.41 28.73
N SER A 403 -0.40 -0.11 27.43
CA SER A 403 -0.12 1.24 26.95
C SER A 403 -1.40 2.09 26.96
N HIS A 404 -1.23 3.37 27.26
CA HIS A 404 -2.32 4.33 27.13
C HIS A 404 -2.73 4.51 25.65
N SER A 405 -3.97 4.91 25.40
CA SER A 405 -4.52 5.01 24.04
C SER A 405 -3.91 6.13 23.18
N ARG A 406 -3.69 7.30 23.80
CA ARG A 406 -3.19 8.53 23.17
C ARG A 406 -1.87 9.04 23.74
N LEU A 407 -1.81 9.17 25.06
CA LEU A 407 -0.65 9.70 25.79
C LEU A 407 0.49 8.68 25.93
N PRO A 408 1.74 9.14 26.11
CA PRO A 408 2.91 8.27 26.17
C PRO A 408 3.12 7.69 27.59
N TYR A 409 2.12 6.96 28.09
CA TYR A 409 2.13 6.27 29.38
C TYR A 409 2.04 4.76 29.21
N LEU A 410 2.68 4.03 30.13
CA LEU A 410 2.72 2.58 30.17
C LEU A 410 2.44 2.10 31.60
N ILE A 411 1.59 1.09 31.73
CA ILE A 411 1.32 0.44 33.02
C ILE A 411 1.91 -0.96 32.99
N VAL A 412 2.57 -1.33 34.08
CA VAL A 412 3.08 -2.69 34.31
C VAL A 412 2.56 -3.20 35.65
N SER A 413 2.09 -4.45 35.68
CA SER A 413 1.57 -5.08 36.90
C SER A 413 1.92 -6.55 36.97
N ASP A 414 2.02 -7.07 38.19
CA ASP A 414 2.10 -8.51 38.53
C ASP A 414 0.79 -9.08 39.10
N GLY A 415 -0.27 -8.28 39.06
CA GLY A 415 -1.60 -8.60 39.57
C GLY A 415 -1.85 -8.19 41.02
N TYR A 416 -0.81 -7.86 41.80
CA TYR A 416 -0.95 -7.31 43.16
C TYR A 416 -0.42 -5.88 43.27
N MET A 417 0.55 -5.52 42.44
CA MET A 417 1.21 -4.23 42.37
C MET A 417 1.01 -3.63 40.98
N ILE A 418 0.92 -2.31 40.90
CA ILE A 418 0.84 -1.56 39.65
C ILE A 418 1.90 -0.49 39.66
N THR A 419 2.65 -0.38 38.57
CA THR A 419 3.63 0.68 38.36
C THR A 419 3.28 1.43 37.08
N VAL A 420 3.15 2.76 37.19
CA VAL A 420 2.84 3.66 36.08
C VAL A 420 4.11 4.35 35.64
N LEU A 421 4.44 4.19 34.36
CA LEU A 421 5.64 4.69 33.70
C LEU A 421 5.26 5.75 32.67
N ARG A 422 6.05 6.81 32.60
CA ARG A 422 5.94 7.87 31.61
C ARG A 422 7.16 7.87 30.70
N PHE A 423 6.92 7.92 29.39
CA PHE A 423 7.97 8.17 28.41
C PHE A 423 8.27 9.68 28.35
N PRO A 424 9.53 10.08 28.11
CA PRO A 424 9.89 11.48 27.98
C PRO A 424 9.19 12.11 26.77
N ASN A 425 8.71 13.34 26.94
CA ASN A 425 7.91 14.07 25.95
C ASN A 425 8.61 14.22 24.58
N ASN A 426 9.93 14.04 24.51
CA ASN A 426 10.73 14.15 23.29
C ASN A 426 10.68 12.90 22.38
N LEU A 427 10.00 11.82 22.78
CA LEU A 427 9.93 10.55 22.04
C LEU A 427 8.82 10.50 20.97
N SER A 428 8.49 11.64 20.37
CA SER A 428 7.68 11.64 19.15
C SER A 428 8.41 10.88 18.03
N PRO A 429 7.71 10.34 17.02
CA PRO A 429 8.33 9.70 15.87
C PRO A 429 9.42 10.57 15.21
N SER A 430 9.24 11.90 15.15
CA SER A 430 10.21 12.85 14.59
C SER A 430 11.42 13.05 15.50
N GLY A 431 11.19 13.16 16.82
CA GLY A 431 12.26 13.21 17.83
C GLY A 431 13.11 11.95 17.82
N PHE A 432 12.48 10.78 17.67
CA PHE A 432 13.17 9.50 17.56
C PHE A 432 14.07 9.43 16.31
N ILE A 433 13.56 9.78 15.12
CA ILE A 433 14.37 9.86 13.90
C ILE A 433 15.56 10.82 14.09
N ARG A 434 15.35 11.99 14.67
CA ARG A 434 16.43 12.95 14.94
C ARG A 434 17.50 12.36 15.85
N SER A 435 17.12 11.64 16.89
CA SER A 435 18.08 10.98 17.78
C SER A 435 18.92 9.92 17.06
N LEU A 436 18.29 9.09 16.20
CA LEU A 436 18.98 8.11 15.37
C LEU A 436 19.93 8.76 14.37
N LEU A 437 19.51 9.88 13.75
CA LEU A 437 20.35 10.65 12.83
C LEU A 437 21.52 11.32 13.55
N LEU A 438 21.32 11.87 14.74
CA LEU A 438 22.39 12.48 15.54
C LEU A 438 23.42 11.44 15.97
N ASP A 439 22.99 10.26 16.46
CA ASP A 439 23.89 9.16 16.80
C ASP A 439 24.64 8.65 15.55
N SER A 440 23.93 8.44 14.44
CA SER A 440 24.53 7.98 13.19
C SER A 440 25.52 8.99 12.61
N THR A 441 25.21 10.28 12.61
CA THR A 441 26.11 11.34 12.12
C THR A 441 27.36 11.47 12.98
N GLN A 442 27.23 11.34 14.31
CA GLN A 442 28.38 11.33 15.21
C GLN A 442 29.29 10.12 14.98
N ARG A 443 28.72 8.91 14.85
CA ARG A 443 29.49 7.70 14.56
C ARG A 443 30.14 7.76 13.18
N LEU A 444 29.43 8.23 12.15
CA LEU A 444 29.98 8.43 10.80
C LEU A 444 31.16 9.41 10.81
N GLU A 445 31.05 10.51 11.55
CA GLU A 445 32.13 11.50 11.69
C GLU A 445 33.35 10.90 12.43
N ASN A 446 33.14 10.09 13.46
CA ASN A 446 34.21 9.35 14.14
C ASN A 446 34.92 8.38 13.18
N VAL A 447 34.16 7.60 12.40
CA VAL A 447 34.72 6.68 11.39
C VAL A 447 35.50 7.47 10.32
N ARG A 448 34.99 8.63 9.89
CA ARG A 448 35.67 9.53 8.95
C ARG A 448 37.02 10.02 9.49
N GLN A 449 37.07 10.46 10.74
CA GLN A 449 38.29 10.91 11.41
C GLN A 449 39.29 9.75 11.56
N ASN A 450 38.82 8.57 11.99
CA ASN A 450 39.65 7.36 12.08
C ASN A 450 40.25 6.98 10.72
N LEU A 451 39.47 7.10 9.63
CA LEU A 451 39.93 6.80 8.28
C LEU A 451 40.97 7.82 7.79
N LEU A 452 40.78 9.11 8.07
CA LEU A 452 41.74 10.18 7.77
C LEU A 452 43.07 9.97 8.52
N ASN A 453 43.00 9.56 9.78
CA ASN A 453 44.17 9.29 10.61
C ASN A 453 44.92 8.01 10.18
N SER A 454 44.24 7.08 9.48
CA SER A 454 44.78 5.76 9.12
C SER A 454 45.64 5.69 7.85
N LYS A 455 45.89 6.80 7.11
CA LYS A 455 46.67 6.73 5.86
C LYS A 455 47.87 7.66 5.72
N SER A 456 48.90 7.04 5.15
CA SER A 456 50.12 7.57 4.53
C SER A 456 49.85 8.37 3.26
N LYS A 457 50.64 9.44 3.07
CA LYS A 457 50.69 10.38 1.93
C LYS A 457 50.41 9.69 0.57
N GLY A 458 49.29 10.02 -0.11
CA GLY A 458 49.12 9.64 -1.52
C GLY A 458 47.72 9.62 -2.16
N ARG A 459 46.60 9.64 -1.41
CA ARG A 459 45.24 9.77 -2.00
C ARG A 459 44.43 10.84 -1.29
N THR A 460 44.03 11.88 -2.01
CA THR A 460 43.10 12.92 -1.54
C THR A 460 41.70 12.33 -1.38
N LEU A 461 41.28 12.07 -0.15
CA LEU A 461 39.91 11.67 0.19
C LEU A 461 39.01 12.91 0.14
N CYS A 462 38.09 12.98 -0.83
CA CYS A 462 37.04 14.01 -0.82
C CYS A 462 35.87 13.57 0.08
N LEU A 463 36.09 13.54 1.40
CA LEU A 463 35.05 13.23 2.39
C LEU A 463 34.50 14.53 2.99
N ARG A 464 33.33 14.97 2.50
CA ARG A 464 32.62 16.15 3.00
C ARG A 464 32.14 15.94 4.44
N SER A 465 32.41 16.87 5.35
CA SER A 465 31.97 16.78 6.76
C SER A 465 30.46 16.95 6.93
N LEU A 466 29.88 16.27 7.94
CA LEU A 466 28.45 16.33 8.29
C LEU A 466 28.12 17.34 9.41
N LEU A 467 29.10 18.16 9.85
CA LEU A 467 28.92 19.08 10.98
C LEU A 467 27.81 20.13 10.77
N SER A 468 27.58 20.59 9.53
CA SER A 468 26.48 21.52 9.23
C SER A 468 25.10 20.85 9.37
N LEU A 469 24.99 19.58 8.99
CA LEU A 469 23.77 18.79 9.12
C LEU A 469 23.49 18.51 10.61
N LYS A 470 24.52 18.16 11.38
CA LYS A 470 24.43 18.04 12.84
C LYS A 470 23.96 19.35 13.51
N ALA A 471 24.52 20.49 13.12
CA ALA A 471 24.11 21.79 13.64
C ALA A 471 22.64 22.12 13.31
N SER A 472 22.17 21.77 12.10
CA SER A 472 20.75 21.95 11.74
C SER A 472 19.81 21.06 12.57
N LEU A 473 20.16 19.78 12.77
CA LEU A 473 19.37 18.87 13.60
C LEU A 473 19.30 19.32 15.07
N LEU A 474 20.39 19.88 15.60
CA LEU A 474 20.43 20.40 16.98
C LEU A 474 19.62 21.68 17.17
N LYS A 475 19.63 22.61 16.20
CA LYS A 475 18.80 23.84 16.25
C LYS A 475 17.31 23.52 16.30
N HIS A 476 16.86 22.51 15.55
CA HIS A 476 15.45 22.10 15.56
C HIS A 476 15.05 21.32 16.82
N ALA A 477 15.98 20.61 17.48
CA ALA A 477 15.71 19.92 18.74
C ALA A 477 15.45 20.88 19.91
N GLN A 478 16.08 22.05 19.92
CA GLN A 478 15.92 23.07 20.97
C GLN A 478 14.59 23.84 20.87
N ASN A 479 13.95 23.89 19.71
CA ASN A 479 12.73 24.67 19.49
C ASN A 479 11.43 23.96 19.91
N GLN A 480 11.48 22.66 20.23
CA GLN A 480 10.29 21.86 20.59
C GLN A 480 10.21 21.51 22.09
N SER A 481 11.18 21.93 22.91
CA SER A 481 11.26 21.57 24.33
C SER A 481 10.34 22.38 25.26
N SER A 482 9.35 23.10 24.73
CA SER A 482 8.51 24.03 25.51
C SER A 482 7.00 23.84 25.31
N ILE A 483 6.51 22.59 25.35
CA ILE A 483 5.07 22.34 25.52
C ILE A 483 4.82 21.88 26.97
N PHE A 484 4.17 22.75 27.73
CA PHE A 484 3.77 22.56 29.12
C PHE A 484 3.04 21.22 29.32
N SER A 485 3.47 20.44 30.31
CA SER A 485 2.75 19.22 30.70
C SER A 485 1.59 19.58 31.62
N THR A 486 0.38 19.64 31.09
CA THR A 486 -0.83 19.50 31.91
C THR A 486 -0.79 18.12 32.57
N ILE A 487 -0.93 18.05 33.89
CA ILE A 487 -1.02 16.77 34.60
C ILE A 487 -2.34 16.11 34.14
N PRO A 488 -2.33 14.85 33.66
CA PRO A 488 -3.57 14.18 33.27
C PRO A 488 -4.53 14.03 34.46
N LYS A 489 -5.82 14.20 34.22
CA LYS A 489 -6.88 14.12 35.24
C LYS A 489 -6.90 12.81 36.02
N PHE A 490 -6.45 11.69 35.43
CA PHE A 490 -6.37 10.40 36.14
C PHE A 490 -5.27 10.33 37.21
N LEU A 491 -4.39 11.33 37.28
CA LEU A 491 -3.39 11.52 38.34
C LEU A 491 -3.78 12.63 39.33
N GLU A 492 -4.84 13.40 39.06
CA GLU A 492 -5.35 14.43 39.98
C GLU A 492 -6.10 13.76 41.13
N GLU A 493 -5.84 14.22 42.36
CA GLU A 493 -6.62 13.79 43.52
C GLU A 493 -8.05 14.34 43.42
N ASP A 494 -9.05 13.46 43.51
CA ASP A 494 -10.46 13.83 43.69
C ASP A 494 -10.63 14.61 45.01
N THR A 495 -10.36 15.92 44.98
CA THR A 495 -10.49 16.83 46.11
C THR A 495 -11.94 17.30 46.35
N THR A 496 -12.91 16.74 45.61
CA THR A 496 -14.29 17.24 45.56
C THR A 496 -15.30 16.48 46.42
N GLU A 497 -14.89 15.58 47.32
CA GLU A 497 -15.80 14.94 48.31
C GLU A 497 -15.44 15.19 49.78
N MET A 498 -14.47 16.08 50.09
CA MET A 498 -13.97 16.31 51.47
C MET A 498 -14.16 17.74 51.97
N ASN A 499 -15.24 18.42 51.57
CA ASN A 499 -15.62 19.72 52.15
C ASN A 499 -17.15 19.87 52.21
N GLU A 500 -17.79 19.06 53.04
CA GLU A 500 -19.08 19.42 53.67
C GLU A 500 -19.35 18.46 54.83
N LYS A 501 -19.53 19.05 56.03
CA LYS A 501 -19.87 18.44 57.33
C LYS A 501 -18.71 17.98 58.22
N THR A 502 -17.96 18.97 58.68
CA THR A 502 -17.54 19.03 60.09
C THR A 502 -18.73 19.40 60.98
N MET A 503 -18.76 18.84 62.20
CA MET A 503 -19.75 18.98 63.30
C MET A 503 -21.03 18.15 63.18
N ASP A 504 -21.07 16.98 63.84
CA ASP A 504 -21.70 16.85 65.17
C ASP A 504 -21.63 15.41 65.73
N LEU A 505 -21.21 15.32 67.01
CA LEU A 505 -21.51 14.33 68.07
C LEU A 505 -21.09 12.85 67.86
N LEU A 506 -20.02 12.35 68.51
CA LEU A 506 -19.89 11.90 69.92
C LEU A 506 -20.95 10.89 70.38
N ASP A 507 -20.57 9.60 70.42
CA ASP A 507 -20.78 8.59 71.49
C ASP A 507 -20.18 7.25 71.01
N TYR A 508 -18.99 6.84 71.46
CA TYR A 508 -18.61 6.12 72.69
C TYR A 508 -18.60 4.58 72.58
N GLU A 509 -17.52 4.05 73.19
CA GLU A 509 -17.13 2.68 73.57
C GLU A 509 -16.42 1.79 72.51
N GLU A 510 -15.07 1.73 72.51
CA GLU A 510 -14.17 0.91 73.36
C GLU A 510 -14.07 -0.54 72.84
N VAL A 511 -12.92 -1.14 72.53
CA VAL A 511 -11.77 -1.40 73.42
C VAL A 511 -10.53 -1.78 72.57
N SER A 512 -9.49 -0.93 72.70
CA SER A 512 -8.10 -1.25 73.03
C SER A 512 -7.20 -2.07 72.09
N ASP A 513 -5.88 -1.95 72.09
CA ASP A 513 -4.87 -0.97 72.53
C ASP A 513 -3.57 -1.74 72.28
N ASP A 514 -2.61 -1.12 71.60
CA ASP A 514 -1.21 -1.06 72.02
C ASP A 514 -0.38 -0.55 70.83
N GLU A 515 -0.27 0.77 70.80
CA GLU A 515 0.84 1.45 70.15
C GLU A 515 2.15 1.07 70.83
N LYS A 516 3.23 0.89 70.05
CA LYS A 516 4.55 1.35 70.45
C LYS A 516 5.45 1.58 69.23
N GLN A 517 5.76 2.86 69.07
CA GLN A 517 6.81 3.43 68.24
C GLN A 517 8.11 2.61 68.30
N PHE A 518 8.78 2.47 67.16
CA PHE A 518 10.23 2.29 67.16
C PHE A 518 10.91 3.31 66.26
N CYS A 519 11.74 4.10 66.94
CA CYS A 519 12.67 5.07 66.42
C CYS A 519 13.79 4.44 65.59
N ASN A 520 14.36 5.30 64.74
CA ASN A 520 15.63 5.17 64.04
C ASN A 520 16.79 4.71 64.95
N SER A 521 17.49 3.64 64.56
CA SER A 521 18.96 3.55 64.37
C SER A 521 19.41 2.07 64.30
N PRO A 522 20.46 1.73 63.53
CA PRO A 522 20.81 0.35 63.23
C PRO A 522 21.79 -0.21 64.25
N PRO A 523 21.73 -1.53 64.53
CA PRO A 523 22.92 -2.24 64.97
C PRO A 523 23.24 -3.43 64.07
N SER A 524 24.50 -3.47 63.67
CA SER A 524 25.28 -4.69 63.47
C SER A 524 24.99 -5.71 64.58
N PHE A 525 24.95 -7.01 64.28
CA PHE A 525 25.88 -7.99 64.84
C PHE A 525 25.60 -9.41 64.37
N TYR A 526 26.70 -10.13 64.30
CA TYR A 526 26.87 -11.55 64.06
C TYR A 526 26.04 -12.47 64.97
N SER A 527 25.77 -13.64 64.40
CA SER A 527 25.37 -14.92 65.00
C SER A 527 25.48 -15.10 66.52
N GLN A 528 24.38 -15.53 67.15
CA GLN A 528 24.39 -16.66 68.09
C GLN A 528 22.97 -17.23 68.24
N ARG A 529 22.86 -18.56 68.12
CA ARG A 529 21.61 -19.34 68.19
C ARG A 529 21.03 -19.33 69.59
N ILE A 530 19.72 -19.11 69.70
CA ILE A 530 18.89 -19.58 70.82
C ILE A 530 17.65 -20.24 70.19
N PRO A 531 17.35 -21.53 70.47
CA PRO A 531 16.15 -22.16 69.94
C PRO A 531 15.00 -21.95 70.92
N SER A 532 14.06 -21.06 70.60
CA SER A 532 12.76 -21.01 71.29
C SER A 532 11.70 -21.72 70.44
N PHE A 533 11.11 -22.75 71.07
CA PHE A 533 9.96 -23.49 70.59
C PHE A 533 8.76 -22.55 70.40
N VAL A 534 8.36 -22.31 69.15
CA VAL A 534 7.02 -21.86 68.77
C VAL A 534 6.45 -22.92 67.83
N GLY A 535 5.18 -23.29 68.06
CA GLY A 535 4.51 -24.44 67.49
C GLY A 535 4.63 -24.56 65.96
N LYS A 536 4.59 -25.82 65.49
CA LYS A 536 4.61 -26.24 64.09
C LYS A 536 3.50 -25.56 63.28
N ALA A 537 3.73 -24.35 62.80
CA ALA A 537 3.13 -23.85 61.58
C ALA A 537 4.00 -24.35 60.43
N ASP A 538 3.37 -24.94 59.42
CA ASP A 538 4.01 -25.48 58.21
C ASP A 538 5.08 -24.51 57.68
N GLN A 539 6.34 -24.95 57.72
CA GLN A 539 7.49 -24.18 57.22
C GLN A 539 7.46 -24.12 55.69
N GLY A 540 6.58 -23.29 55.14
CA GLY A 540 6.64 -22.91 53.74
C GLY A 540 7.71 -21.85 53.52
N HIS A 541 8.54 -22.01 52.48
CA HIS A 541 9.52 -20.99 52.09
C HIS A 541 8.98 -20.19 50.90
N LEU A 542 9.06 -18.87 50.98
CA LEU A 542 8.86 -17.99 49.83
C LEU A 542 10.17 -17.90 49.04
N GLU A 543 10.15 -18.34 47.80
CA GLU A 543 11.25 -18.22 46.87
C GLU A 543 11.00 -17.00 45.95
N PHE A 544 11.91 -16.02 46.00
CA PHE A 544 11.90 -14.88 45.09
C PHE A 544 12.77 -15.21 43.88
N ALA A 545 12.22 -15.03 42.68
CA ALA A 545 12.99 -15.22 41.46
C ALA A 545 14.10 -14.15 41.36
N SER A 546 15.36 -14.60 41.23
CA SER A 546 16.50 -13.69 40.97
C SER A 546 16.27 -12.90 39.69
N MET A 547 16.01 -11.60 39.78
CA MET A 547 15.80 -10.75 38.60
C MET A 547 17.07 -10.05 38.10
N PHE A 548 18.18 -10.19 38.83
CA PHE A 548 19.48 -9.58 38.54
C PHE A 548 20.45 -10.59 37.92
N ASP A 549 19.91 -11.57 37.21
CA ASP A 549 20.72 -12.61 36.59
C ASP A 549 21.54 -12.00 35.44
N THR A 550 20.92 -11.39 34.44
CA THR A 550 21.62 -10.51 33.50
C THR A 550 20.75 -9.30 33.19
N ILE A 551 21.17 -8.13 33.67
CA ILE A 551 20.51 -6.84 33.41
C ILE A 551 20.73 -6.39 31.95
N HIS A 552 21.84 -6.85 31.35
CA HIS A 552 22.21 -6.65 29.97
C HIS A 552 22.25 -7.99 29.24
N ALA A 553 21.74 -8.03 28.01
CA ALA A 553 21.96 -9.17 27.16
C ALA A 553 23.44 -9.29 26.76
N LYS A 554 23.98 -10.51 26.86
CA LYS A 554 25.33 -10.80 26.37
C LYS A 554 25.25 -11.09 24.87
N ASP A 555 25.95 -10.30 24.07
CA ASP A 555 26.19 -10.62 22.66
C ASP A 555 27.33 -11.65 22.57
N ASN A 556 27.08 -12.81 21.96
CA ASN A 556 28.08 -13.86 21.74
C ASN A 556 29.15 -13.47 20.69
N THR A 557 29.35 -12.18 20.41
CA THR A 557 30.39 -11.73 19.47
C THR A 557 31.69 -11.49 20.21
N GLU A 558 32.43 -12.58 20.42
CA GLU A 558 33.87 -12.49 20.65
C GLU A 558 34.51 -11.68 19.50
N GLU A 559 35.36 -10.72 19.89
CA GLU A 559 36.36 -10.02 19.07
C GLU A 559 36.02 -9.75 17.58
N LYS A 560 34.91 -9.03 17.31
CA LYS A 560 34.73 -8.40 16.00
C LYS A 560 35.41 -7.03 15.97
N ASP A 561 36.10 -6.72 14.87
CA ASP A 561 36.70 -5.41 14.60
C ASP A 561 35.76 -4.27 15.01
N LYS A 562 36.22 -3.36 15.89
CA LYS A 562 35.41 -2.26 16.45
C LYS A 562 34.71 -1.42 15.36
N LEU A 563 35.40 -1.14 14.26
CA LEU A 563 34.86 -0.42 13.08
C LEU A 563 33.69 -1.15 12.42
N SER A 564 33.72 -2.47 12.47
CA SER A 564 32.78 -3.36 11.80
C SER A 564 31.43 -3.39 12.53
N VAL A 565 31.47 -3.35 13.87
CA VAL A 565 30.32 -3.19 14.76
C VAL A 565 29.73 -1.77 14.65
N GLU A 566 30.59 -0.75 14.59
CA GLU A 566 30.15 0.64 14.39
C GLU A 566 29.40 0.82 13.07
N LEU A 567 29.93 0.32 11.95
CA LEU A 567 29.26 0.38 10.65
C LEU A 567 27.92 -0.37 10.62
N TYR A 568 27.85 -1.53 11.26
CA TYR A 568 26.58 -2.27 11.38
C TYR A 568 25.53 -1.48 12.17
N SER A 569 25.94 -0.83 13.27
CA SER A 569 25.04 0.00 14.06
C SER A 569 24.52 1.20 13.27
N ILE A 570 25.37 1.88 12.49
CA ILE A 570 24.98 2.99 11.61
C ILE A 570 24.02 2.49 10.54
N GLN A 571 24.35 1.37 9.89
CA GLN A 571 23.51 0.75 8.87
C GLN A 571 22.08 0.53 9.38
N LYS A 572 21.96 0.00 10.59
CA LYS A 572 20.70 -0.35 11.23
C LYS A 572 19.90 0.89 11.65
N ASN A 573 20.55 1.85 12.31
CA ASN A 573 19.92 3.13 12.70
C ASN A 573 19.35 3.87 11.48
N LEU A 574 20.09 3.93 10.37
CA LEU A 574 19.63 4.59 9.15
C LEU A 574 18.46 3.86 8.49
N LEU A 575 18.44 2.52 8.53
CA LEU A 575 17.30 1.73 8.03
C LEU A 575 16.04 1.95 8.89
N VAL A 576 16.19 1.98 10.22
CA VAL A 576 15.09 2.28 11.15
C VAL A 576 14.56 3.70 10.92
N ALA A 577 15.45 4.69 10.78
CA ALA A 577 15.07 6.06 10.48
C ALA A 577 14.31 6.17 9.14
N TRP A 578 14.79 5.46 8.11
CA TRP A 578 14.14 5.38 6.80
C TRP A 578 12.74 4.75 6.88
N GLN A 579 12.59 3.63 7.60
CA GLN A 579 11.32 2.97 7.85
C GLN A 579 10.29 3.87 8.54
N ILE A 580 10.68 4.52 9.63
CA ILE A 580 9.77 5.37 10.40
C ILE A 580 9.41 6.62 9.57
N GLY A 581 10.38 7.18 8.84
CA GLY A 581 10.15 8.32 7.96
C GLY A 581 9.18 8.01 6.81
N ILE A 582 9.18 6.78 6.29
CA ILE A 582 8.23 6.35 5.24
C ILE A 582 6.85 6.05 5.83
N SER A 583 6.81 5.20 6.87
CA SER A 583 5.57 4.63 7.41
C SER A 583 4.71 5.63 8.17
N LYS A 584 5.31 6.60 8.86
CA LYS A 584 4.59 7.56 9.70
C LYS A 584 4.35 8.87 8.95
N ASN A 585 3.20 9.49 9.22
CA ASN A 585 2.89 10.84 8.77
C ASN A 585 3.38 11.83 9.84
N MET A 586 4.14 12.83 9.40
CA MET A 586 4.76 13.86 10.26
C MET A 586 4.71 15.19 9.53
N GLU A 587 4.59 16.29 10.27
CA GLU A 587 4.63 17.65 9.70
C GLU A 587 5.97 17.96 9.02
N GLU A 588 7.08 17.49 9.60
CA GLU A 588 8.45 17.68 9.07
C GLU A 588 8.96 16.49 8.23
N LYS A 589 8.06 15.69 7.63
CA LYS A 589 8.43 14.45 6.93
C LYS A 589 9.46 14.67 5.83
N ASP A 590 9.26 15.66 4.97
CA ASP A 590 10.14 15.90 3.81
C ASP A 590 11.54 16.39 4.22
N THR A 591 11.66 17.22 5.25
CA THR A 591 12.96 17.70 5.74
C THR A 591 13.77 16.56 6.37
N LEU A 592 13.13 15.74 7.22
CA LEU A 592 13.75 14.57 7.84
C LEU A 592 14.15 13.51 6.81
N LEU A 593 13.30 13.20 5.83
CA LEU A 593 13.64 12.29 4.74
C LEU A 593 14.84 12.78 3.93
N ASN A 594 14.92 14.09 3.65
CA ASN A 594 16.09 14.68 3.00
C ASN A 594 17.37 14.52 3.84
N TYR A 595 17.30 14.69 5.16
CA TYR A 595 18.43 14.44 6.05
C TYR A 595 18.84 12.96 6.06
N ILE A 596 17.88 12.03 6.12
CA ILE A 596 18.13 10.59 6.05
C ILE A 596 18.85 10.23 4.75
N VAL A 597 18.36 10.71 3.60
CA VAL A 597 19.00 10.49 2.29
C VAL A 597 20.44 10.98 2.30
N ASN A 598 20.71 12.18 2.83
CA ASN A 598 22.07 12.72 2.91
C ASN A 598 22.99 11.85 3.80
N CYS A 599 22.50 11.36 4.94
CA CYS A 599 23.26 10.47 5.81
C CYS A 599 23.54 9.10 5.17
N ILE A 600 22.57 8.52 4.44
CA ILE A 600 22.75 7.27 3.68
C ILE A 600 23.81 7.44 2.59
N ILE A 601 23.77 8.53 1.83
CA ILE A 601 24.78 8.81 0.80
C ILE A 601 26.17 8.98 1.41
N HIS A 602 26.28 9.64 2.57
CA HIS A 602 27.56 9.76 3.27
C HIS A 602 28.07 8.41 3.79
N PHE A 603 27.19 7.56 4.31
CA PHE A 603 27.52 6.17 4.67
C PHE A 603 28.03 5.38 3.46
N PHE A 604 27.38 5.49 2.29
CA PHE A 604 27.85 4.86 1.05
C PHE A 604 29.22 5.38 0.61
N ASN A 605 29.52 6.66 0.80
CA ASN A 605 30.83 7.23 0.51
C ASN A 605 31.92 6.62 1.41
N ILE A 606 31.64 6.44 2.71
CA ILE A 606 32.58 5.79 3.65
C ILE A 606 32.80 4.31 3.30
N LEU A 607 31.74 3.58 2.90
CA LEU A 607 31.86 2.16 2.51
C LEU A 607 32.83 1.94 1.32
N GLN A 608 33.08 2.95 0.47
CA GLN A 608 34.07 2.85 -0.60
C GLN A 608 35.49 2.64 -0.09
N PHE A 609 35.78 3.10 1.13
CA PHE A 609 37.14 3.13 1.68
C PHE A 609 37.39 2.06 2.75
N VAL A 610 36.36 1.36 3.21
CA VAL A 610 36.45 0.31 4.23
C VAL A 610 36.50 -1.08 3.58
N LYS A 611 37.46 -1.92 4.00
CA LYS A 611 37.48 -3.34 3.65
C LYS A 611 36.32 -4.04 4.36
N CYS A 612 35.18 -4.20 3.69
CA CYS A 612 34.00 -4.85 4.25
C CYS A 612 34.20 -6.38 4.30
N SER A 613 34.63 -6.91 5.44
CA SER A 613 34.53 -8.35 5.78
C SER A 613 33.12 -8.74 6.24
N LEU A 614 32.22 -7.77 6.44
CA LEU A 614 31.07 -7.90 7.32
C LEU A 614 29.82 -8.59 6.76
N LEU A 615 29.73 -8.86 5.45
CA LEU A 615 28.43 -9.19 4.82
C LEU A 615 28.29 -10.58 4.20
N ASN A 616 29.36 -11.39 4.18
CA ASN A 616 29.34 -12.77 3.68
C ASN A 616 29.62 -13.75 4.82
N GLN A 617 28.58 -14.21 5.51
CA GLN A 617 28.68 -15.42 6.34
C GLN A 617 28.59 -16.71 5.49
N HIS A 618 28.35 -16.62 4.19
CA HIS A 618 28.38 -17.77 3.29
C HIS A 618 29.20 -17.43 2.04
N ALA A 619 30.08 -18.36 1.65
CA ALA A 619 30.99 -18.37 0.51
C ALA A 619 32.34 -17.63 0.67
N SER A 620 33.31 -18.37 1.20
CA SER A 620 34.74 -18.14 1.05
C SER A 620 35.21 -18.42 -0.39
N LEU A 621 35.13 -17.45 -1.31
CA LEU A 621 35.78 -17.61 -2.62
C LEU A 621 36.44 -16.31 -3.12
N ASN A 622 37.72 -16.45 -3.45
CA ASN A 622 38.57 -15.65 -4.35
C ASN A 622 39.16 -14.31 -3.86
N LYS A 623 40.47 -14.36 -3.59
CA LYS A 623 41.37 -13.26 -3.17
C LYS A 623 41.55 -12.13 -4.21
N SER A 624 40.96 -12.19 -5.40
CA SER A 624 41.15 -11.21 -6.50
C SER A 624 40.03 -10.15 -6.65
N VAL A 625 38.97 -10.20 -5.84
CA VAL A 625 37.73 -9.41 -6.07
C VAL A 625 37.60 -8.17 -5.15
N LYS A 626 38.72 -7.60 -4.68
CA LYS A 626 38.71 -6.53 -3.65
C LYS A 626 37.94 -5.25 -4.02
N ASN A 627 37.81 -4.91 -5.31
CA ASN A 627 37.22 -3.63 -5.74
C ASN A 627 35.69 -3.62 -5.94
N THR A 628 35.00 -4.78 -5.86
CA THR A 628 33.54 -4.88 -6.13
C THR A 628 32.66 -5.13 -4.90
N HIS A 629 33.27 -5.38 -3.74
CA HIS A 629 32.55 -5.75 -2.52
C HIS A 629 31.67 -4.61 -1.97
N TRP A 630 32.14 -3.36 -2.05
CA TRP A 630 31.37 -2.22 -1.56
C TRP A 630 30.13 -1.94 -2.42
N MET A 631 30.20 -2.13 -3.74
CA MET A 631 29.05 -1.94 -4.66
C MET A 631 27.95 -2.95 -4.35
N HIS A 632 28.32 -4.21 -4.10
CA HIS A 632 27.36 -5.23 -3.69
C HIS A 632 26.72 -4.88 -2.33
N CYS A 633 27.50 -4.35 -1.38
CA CYS A 633 26.97 -3.86 -0.10
C CYS A 633 25.98 -2.69 -0.28
N VAL A 634 26.29 -1.73 -1.17
CA VAL A 634 25.39 -0.61 -1.49
C VAL A 634 24.11 -1.10 -2.15
N LEU A 635 24.20 -2.00 -3.15
CA LEU A 635 23.02 -2.57 -3.81
C LEU A 635 22.14 -3.34 -2.83
N LYS A 636 22.73 -4.18 -1.97
CA LYS A 636 22.00 -4.93 -0.93
C LYS A 636 21.38 -4.02 0.13
N TYR A 637 22.04 -2.93 0.50
CA TYR A 637 21.44 -1.92 1.39
C TYR A 637 20.28 -1.20 0.69
N PHE A 638 20.48 -0.80 -0.57
CA PHE A 638 19.45 -0.12 -1.36
C PHE A 638 18.22 -1.02 -1.53
N GLN A 639 18.43 -2.31 -1.78
CA GLN A 639 17.38 -3.33 -1.82
C GLN A 639 16.60 -3.38 -0.50
N ARG A 640 17.27 -3.34 0.67
CA ARG A 640 16.60 -3.23 1.97
C ARG A 640 15.80 -1.94 2.12
N CYS A 641 16.28 -0.82 1.58
CA CYS A 641 15.49 0.42 1.53
C CYS A 641 14.27 0.31 0.61
N LEU A 642 14.37 -0.47 -0.47
CA LEU A 642 13.27 -0.71 -1.41
C LEU A 642 12.19 -1.64 -0.85
N THR A 643 12.58 -2.69 -0.11
CA THR A 643 11.60 -3.55 0.59
C THR A 643 10.81 -2.77 1.63
N VAL A 644 11.43 -1.76 2.25
CA VAL A 644 10.82 -0.81 3.19
C VAL A 644 9.88 0.20 2.50
N LEU A 645 10.10 0.55 1.23
CA LEU A 645 9.23 1.47 0.47
C LEU A 645 7.89 0.87 0.05
N CYS A 646 7.81 -0.46 -0.02
CA CYS A 646 6.56 -1.16 -0.29
C CYS A 646 5.49 -0.90 0.79
N TRP A 647 5.81 -0.10 1.81
CA TRP A 647 4.97 0.21 2.96
C TRP A 647 4.11 1.46 2.80
N HIS A 648 4.19 2.21 1.69
CA HIS A 648 3.33 3.38 1.49
C HIS A 648 3.08 3.76 0.03
N SER A 649 1.82 4.04 -0.32
CA SER A 649 1.36 4.43 -1.66
C SER A 649 1.09 5.94 -1.75
N ARG A 650 2.12 6.80 -1.90
CA ARG A 650 1.91 8.23 -2.27
C ARG A 650 3.03 8.82 -3.13
N ALA A 651 2.64 9.78 -3.98
CA ALA A 651 3.47 10.50 -4.94
C ALA A 651 4.66 11.26 -4.32
N SER A 652 4.57 11.73 -3.07
CA SER A 652 5.64 12.50 -2.39
C SER A 652 6.91 11.68 -2.12
N LEU A 653 6.78 10.36 -1.92
CA LEU A 653 7.91 9.45 -1.66
C LEU A 653 8.73 9.17 -2.92
N THR A 654 8.10 9.24 -4.10
CA THR A 654 8.78 9.01 -5.39
C THR A 654 9.87 10.06 -5.64
N GLY A 655 9.67 11.30 -5.19
CA GLY A 655 10.66 12.38 -5.29
C GLY A 655 11.91 12.12 -4.45
N HIS A 656 11.74 11.70 -3.19
CA HIS A 656 12.86 11.37 -2.29
C HIS A 656 13.64 10.14 -2.76
N MET A 657 12.94 9.18 -3.37
CA MET A 657 13.56 8.01 -3.99
C MET A 657 14.29 8.32 -5.29
N ALA A 658 13.74 9.18 -6.13
CA ALA A 658 14.43 9.70 -7.30
C ALA A 658 15.70 10.47 -6.89
N LYS A 659 15.64 11.21 -5.78
CA LYS A 659 16.82 11.88 -5.23
C LYS A 659 17.85 10.89 -4.69
N LEU A 660 17.45 9.91 -3.88
CA LEU A 660 18.35 8.89 -3.34
C LEU A 660 19.04 8.11 -4.48
N THR A 661 18.28 7.66 -5.48
CA THR A 661 18.81 6.98 -6.68
C THR A 661 19.75 7.86 -7.49
N LEU A 662 19.40 9.13 -7.74
CA LEU A 662 20.26 10.06 -8.45
C LEU A 662 21.61 10.26 -7.74
N GLU A 663 21.60 10.48 -6.43
CA GLU A 663 22.83 10.70 -5.66
C GLU A 663 23.67 9.41 -5.54
N THR A 664 23.05 8.22 -5.46
CA THR A 664 23.80 6.95 -5.54
C THR A 664 24.43 6.73 -6.91
N LEU A 665 23.71 7.05 -7.99
CA LEU A 665 24.24 6.97 -9.35
C LEU A 665 25.44 7.92 -9.51
N LYS A 666 25.33 9.17 -9.07
CA LYS A 666 26.46 10.11 -9.08
C LYS A 666 27.66 9.54 -8.32
N LEU A 667 27.44 8.99 -7.13
CA LEU A 667 28.50 8.41 -6.30
C LEU A 667 29.21 7.21 -6.97
N MET A 668 28.46 6.34 -7.67
CA MET A 668 29.04 5.22 -8.43
C MET A 668 29.75 5.69 -9.73
N LEU A 669 29.31 6.80 -10.32
CA LEU A 669 29.85 7.36 -11.58
C LEU A 669 31.06 8.30 -11.38
N ILE A 670 31.25 8.89 -10.19
CA ILE A 670 32.37 9.81 -9.88
C ILE A 670 33.73 9.10 -9.82
N GLN A 671 33.75 7.78 -9.59
CA GLN A 671 34.99 7.01 -9.51
C GLN A 671 35.67 6.85 -10.88
N GLN A 672 36.40 7.87 -11.29
CA GLN A 672 37.36 7.81 -12.39
C GLN A 672 38.74 7.52 -11.79
N GLN A 673 39.26 6.28 -11.92
CA GLN A 673 40.72 6.05 -12.01
C GLN A 673 41.24 4.62 -12.22
N ASP A 674 40.43 3.55 -12.31
CA ASP A 674 40.97 2.19 -12.56
C ASP A 674 40.39 1.52 -13.83
N GLN A 675 41.19 0.62 -14.42
CA GLN A 675 41.04 -0.01 -15.75
C GLN A 675 39.73 -0.77 -16.05
N LEU A 676 38.75 -0.82 -15.13
CA LEU A 676 37.52 -1.63 -15.26
C LEU A 676 36.21 -0.89 -14.85
N PHE A 677 35.82 0.15 -15.60
CA PHE A 677 34.62 0.97 -15.29
C PHE A 677 33.29 0.30 -15.72
N SER A 678 33.35 -0.76 -16.55
CA SER A 678 32.19 -1.54 -16.98
C SER A 678 31.35 -2.07 -15.81
N LYS A 679 31.99 -2.44 -14.69
CA LYS A 679 31.34 -2.94 -13.48
C LYS A 679 30.51 -1.87 -12.76
N ASN A 680 30.95 -0.61 -12.77
CA ASN A 680 30.22 0.52 -12.16
C ASN A 680 28.96 0.83 -12.98
N LEU A 681 29.07 0.81 -14.32
CA LEU A 681 27.94 1.00 -15.22
C LEU A 681 26.91 -0.11 -15.05
N LEU A 682 27.35 -1.36 -14.91
CA LEU A 682 26.49 -2.51 -14.66
C LEU A 682 25.77 -2.42 -13.31
N ALA A 683 26.46 -1.98 -12.25
CA ALA A 683 25.84 -1.73 -10.95
C ALA A 683 24.78 -0.62 -11.03
N CYS A 684 25.05 0.46 -11.77
CA CYS A 684 24.08 1.55 -12.02
C CYS A 684 22.85 1.05 -12.78
N PHE A 685 23.05 0.21 -13.80
CA PHE A 685 21.96 -0.42 -14.55
C PHE A 685 21.09 -1.31 -13.65
N CYS A 686 21.72 -2.17 -12.84
CA CYS A 686 21.00 -3.03 -11.89
C CYS A 686 20.20 -2.23 -10.86
N LEU A 687 20.78 -1.13 -10.34
CA LEU A 687 20.09 -0.23 -9.42
C LEU A 687 18.84 0.39 -10.06
N LEU A 688 18.94 0.92 -11.28
CA LEU A 688 17.80 1.52 -11.99
C LEU A 688 16.72 0.50 -12.34
N LYS A 689 17.11 -0.71 -12.77
CA LYS A 689 16.16 -1.79 -13.09
C LYS A 689 15.43 -2.27 -11.83
N MET A 690 16.16 -2.45 -10.72
CA MET A 690 15.59 -2.82 -9.42
C MET A 690 14.61 -1.77 -8.90
N VAL A 691 14.95 -0.48 -8.99
CA VAL A 691 14.07 0.62 -8.57
C VAL A 691 12.83 0.72 -9.45
N SER A 692 12.99 0.59 -10.77
CA SER A 692 11.87 0.66 -11.72
C SER A 692 10.90 -0.50 -11.50
N HIS A 693 11.42 -1.71 -11.27
CA HIS A 693 10.63 -2.89 -10.96
C HIS A 693 9.87 -2.75 -9.63
N THR A 694 10.55 -2.36 -8.55
CA THR A 694 9.90 -2.20 -7.23
C THR A 694 8.86 -1.06 -7.21
N LEU A 695 9.13 0.05 -7.90
CA LEU A 695 8.13 1.11 -8.02
C LEU A 695 6.97 0.73 -8.95
N SER A 696 7.20 -0.15 -9.92
CA SER A 696 6.11 -0.69 -10.73
C SER A 696 5.18 -1.55 -9.91
N SER A 697 5.68 -2.49 -9.10
CA SER A 697 4.86 -3.34 -8.25
C SER A 697 4.09 -2.54 -7.20
N VAL A 698 4.69 -1.47 -6.65
CA VAL A 698 4.05 -0.61 -5.63
C VAL A 698 3.03 0.36 -6.22
N CYS A 699 3.10 0.67 -7.53
CA CYS A 699 2.23 1.67 -8.17
C CYS A 699 1.24 1.07 -9.19
N MET A 700 1.06 -0.24 -9.23
CA MET A 700 -0.06 -0.83 -9.96
C MET A 700 -1.36 -0.43 -9.23
N LEU A 701 -2.22 0.36 -9.87
CA LEU A 701 -3.64 0.32 -9.52
C LEU A 701 -4.12 -1.08 -9.86
N GLN A 702 -4.51 -1.86 -8.84
CA GLN A 702 -5.25 -3.08 -9.09
C GLN A 702 -6.69 -2.66 -9.41
N TYR A 703 -7.13 -2.98 -10.62
CA TYR A 703 -8.53 -2.89 -11.00
C TYR A 703 -9.29 -3.94 -10.20
N GLU A 704 -10.32 -3.50 -9.47
CA GLU A 704 -11.23 -4.45 -8.83
C GLU A 704 -12.26 -4.87 -9.87
N ASN A 705 -12.31 -6.17 -10.13
CA ASN A 705 -13.25 -6.78 -11.04
C ASN A 705 -14.55 -7.05 -10.30
N PHE A 706 -15.58 -6.24 -10.55
CA PHE A 706 -16.91 -6.48 -10.02
C PHE A 706 -17.76 -7.27 -11.03
N PHE A 707 -18.48 -8.27 -10.54
CA PHE A 707 -19.60 -8.86 -11.26
C PHE A 707 -20.82 -7.98 -11.02
N ALA A 708 -21.34 -7.35 -12.07
CA ALA A 708 -22.49 -6.46 -11.98
C ALA A 708 -23.82 -7.18 -11.63
N SER A 709 -23.86 -8.52 -11.59
CA SER A 709 -25.04 -9.29 -11.16
C SER A 709 -24.70 -10.73 -10.74
N SER A 710 -25.62 -11.41 -10.05
CA SER A 710 -25.52 -12.84 -9.71
C SER A 710 -25.61 -13.79 -10.92
N HIS A 711 -25.88 -13.27 -12.12
CA HIS A 711 -25.91 -14.00 -13.38
C HIS A 711 -24.91 -13.37 -14.35
N GLY A 712 -23.70 -13.89 -14.32
CA GLY A 712 -22.52 -13.30 -14.96
C GLY A 712 -22.67 -13.00 -16.46
N SER A 713 -22.02 -11.92 -16.88
CA SER A 713 -21.40 -11.73 -18.23
C SER A 713 -20.89 -10.31 -18.49
N SER A 714 -20.80 -9.41 -17.49
CA SER A 714 -20.05 -8.16 -17.62
C SER A 714 -19.10 -7.97 -16.44
N LEU A 715 -17.80 -8.17 -16.70
CA LEU A 715 -16.72 -7.77 -15.81
C LEU A 715 -16.62 -6.24 -15.91
N VAL A 716 -16.92 -5.53 -14.82
CA VAL A 716 -16.67 -4.08 -14.77
C VAL A 716 -15.37 -3.88 -14.01
N GLU A 717 -14.32 -3.51 -14.72
CA GLU A 717 -13.06 -3.04 -14.14
C GLU A 717 -13.29 -1.64 -13.58
N LEU A 718 -13.39 -1.53 -12.26
CA LEU A 718 -13.44 -0.24 -11.56
C LEU A 718 -12.04 0.11 -11.07
N ASP A 719 -11.67 1.38 -11.24
CA ASP A 719 -10.46 1.97 -10.66
C ASP A 719 -10.56 1.93 -9.13
N SER A 720 -10.03 0.86 -8.53
CA SER A 720 -9.84 0.78 -7.09
C SER A 720 -8.50 1.45 -6.74
N LEU A 721 -8.56 2.49 -5.92
CA LEU A 721 -7.37 3.12 -5.33
C LEU A 721 -6.82 2.32 -4.13
N THR A 722 -7.31 1.09 -3.91
CA THR A 722 -7.01 0.36 -2.68
C THR A 722 -5.62 -0.28 -2.71
N VAL A 723 -4.91 -0.17 -1.57
CA VAL A 723 -3.62 -0.82 -1.40
C VAL A 723 -3.85 -2.32 -1.16
N PRO A 724 -3.23 -3.21 -1.94
CA PRO A 724 -3.33 -4.63 -1.68
C PRO A 724 -2.59 -4.94 -0.37
N ILE A 725 -3.29 -5.63 0.53
CA ILE A 725 -2.75 -6.12 1.79
C ILE A 725 -2.18 -7.51 1.50
N PHE A 726 -1.04 -7.86 2.09
CA PHE A 726 -0.43 -9.18 1.96
C PHE A 726 0.00 -9.58 0.54
N LEU A 727 0.61 -8.66 -0.23
CA LEU A 727 1.29 -9.05 -1.48
C LEU A 727 2.61 -9.76 -1.18
N VAL A 728 2.70 -11.03 -1.55
CA VAL A 728 3.98 -11.74 -1.56
C VAL A 728 4.86 -11.12 -2.64
N LEU A 729 5.91 -10.41 -2.23
CA LEU A 729 6.96 -10.00 -3.16
C LEU A 729 7.73 -11.25 -3.56
N ASP A 730 7.73 -11.60 -4.84
CA ASP A 730 8.44 -12.78 -5.32
C ASP A 730 9.95 -12.63 -5.07
N GLU A 731 10.46 -13.32 -4.03
CA GLU A 731 11.89 -13.36 -3.69
C GLU A 731 12.74 -13.86 -4.87
N SER A 732 12.15 -14.60 -5.82
CA SER A 732 12.87 -15.08 -7.02
C SER A 732 13.42 -13.92 -7.87
N THR A 733 12.66 -12.82 -7.98
CA THR A 733 13.11 -11.62 -8.70
C THR A 733 14.28 -10.94 -7.98
N THR A 734 14.31 -11.00 -6.65
CA THR A 734 15.38 -10.40 -5.85
C THR A 734 16.71 -11.14 -5.96
N GLN A 735 16.67 -12.47 -6.13
CA GLN A 735 17.86 -13.28 -6.39
C GLN A 735 18.42 -13.03 -7.80
N GLN A 736 17.58 -12.72 -8.79
CA GLN A 736 18.04 -12.35 -10.14
C GLN A 736 18.93 -11.10 -10.15
N PHE A 737 18.62 -10.09 -9.32
CA PHE A 737 19.43 -8.86 -9.22
C PHE A 737 20.76 -9.04 -8.46
N SER A 738 20.93 -10.14 -7.72
CA SER A 738 22.17 -10.43 -6.99
C SER A 738 23.34 -10.82 -7.90
N SER A 739 23.02 -11.33 -9.10
CA SER A 739 24.02 -11.72 -10.11
C SER A 739 24.08 -10.69 -11.24
N LEU A 740 24.96 -9.70 -11.09
CA LEU A 740 25.21 -8.61 -12.05
C LEU A 740 25.29 -9.05 -13.53
N LYS A 741 25.76 -10.28 -13.82
CA LYS A 741 25.94 -10.82 -15.18
C LYS A 741 24.74 -11.61 -15.73
N SER A 742 23.80 -12.10 -14.90
CA SER A 742 22.67 -12.91 -15.39
C SER A 742 21.66 -12.07 -16.17
N LEU A 743 21.45 -10.82 -15.73
CA LEU A 743 20.54 -9.84 -16.34
C LEU A 743 20.91 -9.43 -17.76
N LEU A 744 22.17 -9.65 -18.19
CA LEU A 744 22.66 -9.35 -19.54
C LEU A 744 22.58 -10.54 -20.49
N ARG A 745 22.26 -11.76 -19.99
CA ARG A 745 22.14 -12.97 -20.82
C ARG A 745 20.79 -13.08 -21.51
N GLU A 746 19.75 -12.48 -20.95
CA GLU A 746 18.44 -12.41 -21.61
C GLU A 746 18.47 -11.33 -22.69
N PRO A 747 18.02 -11.60 -23.93
CA PRO A 747 17.87 -10.56 -24.94
C PRO A 747 16.79 -9.55 -24.49
N PRO A 748 16.89 -8.26 -24.89
CA PRO A 748 15.85 -7.29 -24.60
C PRO A 748 14.52 -7.79 -25.19
N ARG A 749 13.52 -8.03 -24.34
CA ARG A 749 12.19 -8.52 -24.76
C ARG A 749 11.57 -7.48 -25.69
N ALA A 750 10.84 -7.97 -26.71
CA ALA A 750 10.15 -7.13 -27.69
C ALA A 750 9.26 -6.08 -26.98
N VAL A 751 9.14 -4.91 -27.61
CA VAL A 751 8.51 -3.70 -27.07
C VAL A 751 7.02 -3.97 -26.77
N ASN A 752 6.72 -4.41 -25.54
CA ASN A 752 5.36 -4.40 -25.02
C ASN A 752 5.05 -2.96 -24.58
N HIS A 753 4.26 -2.24 -25.38
CA HIS A 753 3.85 -0.86 -25.11
C HIS A 753 3.00 -0.70 -23.84
N ASP A 754 2.57 -1.79 -23.22
CA ASP A 754 1.72 -1.78 -22.02
C ASP A 754 2.49 -1.60 -20.71
N ALA A 755 3.80 -1.83 -20.68
CA ALA A 755 4.62 -1.62 -19.49
C ALA A 755 4.95 -0.12 -19.30
N LYS A 756 3.99 0.66 -18.77
CA LYS A 756 4.12 2.10 -18.44
C LYS A 756 5.15 2.40 -17.32
N THR A 757 5.96 1.44 -16.91
CA THR A 757 6.67 1.38 -15.63
C THR A 757 7.99 2.18 -15.62
N GLU A 758 8.71 2.22 -16.73
CA GLU A 758 10.05 2.85 -16.83
C GLU A 758 9.99 4.35 -17.18
N LYS A 759 8.81 4.87 -17.54
CA LYS A 759 8.59 6.28 -17.92
C LYS A 759 8.93 7.27 -16.80
N ARG A 760 8.82 6.88 -15.53
CA ARG A 760 9.03 7.78 -14.38
C ARG A 760 10.50 8.16 -14.15
N PHE A 761 11.45 7.35 -14.61
CA PHE A 761 12.89 7.58 -14.43
C PHE A 761 13.64 7.88 -15.73
N ILE A 762 12.95 8.34 -16.78
CA ILE A 762 13.54 8.65 -18.09
C ILE A 762 14.79 9.55 -17.97
N VAL A 763 14.78 10.53 -17.06
CA VAL A 763 15.92 11.45 -16.86
C VAL A 763 17.17 10.70 -16.38
N LEU A 764 17.02 9.73 -15.47
CA LEU A 764 18.13 8.92 -14.95
C LEU A 764 18.63 7.92 -16.00
N TRP A 765 17.71 7.28 -16.72
CA TRP A 765 18.05 6.39 -17.83
C TRP A 765 18.84 7.12 -18.93
N ARG A 766 18.45 8.36 -19.27
CA ARG A 766 19.22 9.24 -20.18
C ARG A 766 20.60 9.59 -19.65
N LEU A 767 20.73 9.84 -18.34
CA LEU A 767 22.02 10.13 -17.71
C LEU A 767 22.97 8.93 -17.77
N LEU A 768 22.46 7.72 -17.50
CA LEU A 768 23.24 6.49 -17.64
C LEU A 768 23.63 6.24 -19.10
N TYR A 769 22.68 6.37 -20.04
CA TYR A 769 22.95 6.23 -21.47
C TYR A 769 24.09 7.13 -21.96
N LYS A 770 24.06 8.43 -21.62
CA LYS A 770 25.14 9.38 -21.98
C LYS A 770 26.51 8.95 -21.44
N LYS A 771 26.56 8.40 -20.22
CA LYS A 771 27.80 7.92 -19.60
C LYS A 771 28.33 6.63 -20.22
N VAL A 772 27.44 5.71 -20.61
CA VAL A 772 27.79 4.46 -21.30
C VAL A 772 28.35 4.76 -22.68
N VAL A 773 27.70 5.64 -23.46
CA VAL A 773 28.18 6.10 -24.77
C VAL A 773 29.56 6.77 -24.64
N TRP A 774 29.74 7.63 -23.64
CA TRP A 774 31.03 8.25 -23.37
C TRP A 774 32.12 7.21 -23.04
N TYR A 775 31.82 6.19 -22.23
CA TYR A 775 32.78 5.14 -21.91
C TYR A 775 33.10 4.25 -23.12
N GLN A 776 32.10 3.93 -23.95
CA GLN A 776 32.29 3.19 -25.20
C GLN A 776 33.22 3.95 -26.16
N MET A 777 33.05 5.26 -26.32
CA MET A 777 33.97 6.10 -27.10
C MET A 777 35.39 6.09 -26.52
N GLN A 778 35.54 6.03 -25.21
CA GLN A 778 36.84 5.96 -24.54
C GLN A 778 37.51 4.59 -24.72
N LEU A 779 36.75 3.48 -24.65
CA LEU A 779 37.24 2.13 -24.90
C LEU A 779 37.70 1.97 -26.35
N ASN A 780 36.94 2.48 -27.32
CA ASN A 780 37.29 2.41 -28.74
C ASN A 780 38.57 3.19 -29.09
N ARG A 781 39.02 4.11 -28.22
CA ARG A 781 40.27 4.87 -28.37
C ARG A 781 41.50 4.18 -27.73
N LYS A 782 41.32 3.14 -26.91
CA LYS A 782 42.44 2.40 -26.30
C LYS A 782 43.00 1.36 -27.27
N VAL A 783 44.33 1.23 -27.29
CA VAL A 783 45.07 0.32 -28.18
C VAL A 783 44.93 -1.15 -27.75
N ASP A 784 44.88 -1.42 -26.44
CA ASP A 784 44.62 -2.76 -25.88
C ASP A 784 43.12 -2.96 -25.62
N LYS A 785 42.48 -3.81 -26.45
CA LYS A 785 41.05 -4.13 -26.34
C LYS A 785 40.82 -5.27 -25.35
N ASN A 786 40.26 -4.96 -24.18
CA ASN A 786 39.66 -5.98 -23.31
C ASN A 786 38.30 -6.41 -23.92
N ALA A 787 38.28 -7.51 -24.68
CA ALA A 787 37.08 -8.02 -25.36
C ALA A 787 35.90 -8.26 -24.39
N GLU A 788 36.17 -8.67 -23.15
CA GLU A 788 35.14 -8.84 -22.12
C GLU A 788 34.45 -7.50 -21.77
N GLU A 789 35.19 -6.40 -21.64
CA GLU A 789 34.60 -5.10 -21.32
C GLU A 789 33.76 -4.55 -22.46
N GLU A 790 34.23 -4.72 -23.70
CA GLU A 790 33.52 -4.27 -24.90
C GLU A 790 32.18 -5.02 -25.06
N SER A 791 32.18 -6.33 -24.80
CA SER A 791 30.96 -7.15 -24.83
C SER A 791 29.93 -6.71 -23.77
N VAL A 792 30.38 -6.42 -22.55
CA VAL A 792 29.53 -5.97 -21.45
C VAL A 792 28.96 -4.58 -21.72
N VAL A 793 29.77 -3.65 -22.24
CA VAL A 793 29.33 -2.29 -22.56
C VAL A 793 28.37 -2.27 -23.75
N SER A 794 28.61 -3.10 -24.78
CA SER A 794 27.71 -3.24 -25.93
C SER A 794 26.35 -3.82 -25.52
N SER A 795 26.35 -4.88 -24.70
CA SER A 795 25.11 -5.45 -24.15
C SER A 795 24.38 -4.44 -23.25
N LEU A 796 25.09 -3.72 -22.40
CA LEU A 796 24.47 -2.72 -21.52
C LEU A 796 23.88 -1.54 -22.30
N LEU A 797 24.53 -1.11 -23.39
CA LEU A 797 24.00 -0.08 -24.28
C LEU A 797 22.70 -0.53 -24.95
N SER A 798 22.65 -1.75 -25.48
CA SER A 798 21.45 -2.27 -26.16
C SER A 798 20.26 -2.40 -25.21
N HIS A 799 20.49 -2.86 -23.97
CA HIS A 799 19.45 -2.93 -22.95
C HIS A 799 18.91 -1.55 -22.54
N ILE A 800 19.79 -0.56 -22.30
CA ILE A 800 19.36 0.80 -21.95
C ILE A 800 18.61 1.45 -23.12
N GLN A 801 19.06 1.20 -24.36
CA GLN A 801 18.40 1.69 -25.55
C GLN A 801 16.98 1.11 -25.69
N ALA A 802 16.81 -0.21 -25.51
CA ALA A 802 15.51 -0.86 -25.53
C ALA A 802 14.57 -0.30 -24.46
N THR A 803 15.08 -0.08 -23.24
CA THR A 803 14.35 0.53 -22.09
C THR A 803 13.88 1.96 -22.39
N LEU A 804 14.73 2.78 -23.03
CA LEU A 804 14.38 4.15 -23.42
C LEU A 804 13.35 4.16 -24.56
N GLN A 805 13.50 3.28 -25.54
CA GLN A 805 12.58 3.16 -26.68
C GLN A 805 11.21 2.62 -26.25
N SER A 806 11.15 1.61 -25.38
CA SER A 806 9.89 1.10 -24.80
C SER A 806 9.14 2.18 -24.02
N SER A 807 9.88 3.08 -23.36
CA SER A 807 9.34 4.24 -22.65
C SER A 807 8.83 5.36 -23.57
N GLY A 808 8.96 5.22 -24.90
CA GLY A 808 8.55 6.22 -25.89
C GLY A 808 9.57 7.35 -26.09
N VAL A 809 10.81 7.20 -25.60
CA VAL A 809 11.87 8.17 -25.83
C VAL A 809 12.54 7.90 -27.17
N THR A 810 12.37 8.81 -28.11
CA THR A 810 13.10 8.82 -29.38
C THR A 810 14.56 9.23 -29.12
N LEU A 811 15.49 8.30 -29.34
CA LEU A 811 16.94 8.54 -29.18
C LEU A 811 17.58 9.20 -30.41
N GLU A 812 16.91 9.14 -31.56
CA GLU A 812 17.36 9.76 -32.79
C GLU A 812 16.77 11.17 -32.94
N GLN A 813 17.61 12.11 -33.38
CA GLN A 813 17.18 13.37 -34.00
C GLN A 813 16.65 13.08 -35.40
N HIS A 814 15.56 12.33 -35.53
CA HIS A 814 14.89 12.27 -36.83
C HIS A 814 14.25 13.61 -37.13
N LEU A 815 14.34 14.01 -38.39
CA LEU A 815 13.65 15.15 -38.98
C LEU A 815 12.23 15.17 -38.42
N LYS A 816 11.90 16.20 -37.63
CA LYS A 816 10.55 16.42 -37.09
C LYS A 816 9.55 16.11 -38.21
N ILE A 817 8.73 15.09 -38.03
CA ILE A 817 7.44 15.05 -38.71
C ILE A 817 6.78 16.34 -38.25
N ASN A 818 6.67 17.31 -39.16
CA ASN A 818 6.12 18.62 -38.82
C ASN A 818 4.76 18.37 -38.18
N SER A 819 4.57 18.86 -36.95
CA SER A 819 3.25 18.87 -36.35
C SER A 819 2.33 19.59 -37.32
N VAL A 820 1.25 18.91 -37.70
CA VAL A 820 0.27 19.50 -38.59
C VAL A 820 -0.46 20.56 -37.77
N SER A 821 -0.40 21.79 -38.26
CA SER A 821 -1.01 22.96 -37.63
C SER A 821 -2.48 22.68 -37.29
N GLY A 822 -2.91 23.01 -36.06
CA GLY A 822 -4.32 22.95 -35.64
C GLY A 822 -4.79 21.65 -34.95
N GLU A 823 -4.09 20.52 -35.10
CA GLU A 823 -4.51 19.23 -34.51
C GLU A 823 -4.45 19.23 -32.97
N GLU A 824 -3.43 19.87 -32.39
CA GLU A 824 -3.30 20.03 -30.94
C GLU A 824 -4.50 20.76 -30.34
N LYS A 825 -4.99 21.81 -31.03
CA LYS A 825 -6.15 22.59 -30.59
C LYS A 825 -7.45 21.79 -30.67
N PHE A 826 -7.59 20.92 -31.68
CA PHE A 826 -8.72 20.00 -31.77
C PHE A 826 -8.74 19.00 -30.59
N LEU A 827 -7.59 18.42 -30.25
CA LEU A 827 -7.48 17.49 -29.11
C LEU A 827 -7.71 18.17 -27.76
N LEU A 828 -7.39 19.46 -27.64
CA LEU A 828 -7.65 20.28 -26.45
C LEU A 828 -9.10 20.78 -26.36
N GLY A 829 -9.97 20.45 -27.32
CA GLY A 829 -11.37 20.87 -27.35
C GLY A 829 -11.62 22.29 -27.90
N SER A 830 -10.58 22.97 -28.37
CA SER A 830 -10.65 24.31 -28.98
C SER A 830 -10.93 24.23 -30.49
N TYR A 831 -12.10 23.68 -30.86
CA TYR A 831 -12.46 23.37 -32.26
C TYR A 831 -12.54 24.59 -33.19
N ARG A 832 -13.03 25.74 -32.70
CA ARG A 832 -13.07 26.97 -33.51
C ARG A 832 -11.67 27.45 -33.86
N GLU A 833 -10.74 27.38 -32.90
CA GLU A 833 -9.34 27.74 -33.12
C GLU A 833 -8.65 26.78 -34.10
N SER A 834 -8.96 25.48 -34.04
CA SER A 834 -8.38 24.52 -34.99
C SER A 834 -8.82 24.81 -36.44
N VAL A 835 -10.10 25.12 -36.65
CA VAL A 835 -10.61 25.50 -37.99
C VAL A 835 -9.94 26.77 -38.50
N GLU A 836 -9.81 27.80 -37.66
CA GLU A 836 -9.13 29.05 -38.05
C GLU A 836 -7.64 28.84 -38.38
N ILE A 837 -6.96 27.94 -37.67
CA ILE A 837 -5.57 27.58 -37.96
C ILE A 837 -5.46 26.83 -39.30
N TRP A 838 -6.37 25.90 -39.60
CA TRP A 838 -6.39 25.20 -40.88
C TRP A 838 -6.72 26.14 -42.04
N LYS A 839 -7.70 27.03 -41.89
CA LYS A 839 -8.00 28.10 -42.87
C LYS A 839 -6.77 28.98 -43.15
N ARG A 840 -6.07 29.44 -42.10
CA ARG A 840 -4.83 30.22 -42.25
C ARG A 840 -3.74 29.43 -42.97
N SER A 841 -3.60 28.15 -42.63
CA SER A 841 -2.61 27.25 -43.27
C SER A 841 -2.91 27.02 -44.75
N LEU A 842 -4.18 26.96 -45.15
CA LEU A 842 -4.61 26.91 -46.55
C LEU A 842 -4.22 28.19 -47.31
N CYS A 843 -4.38 29.37 -46.71
CA CYS A 843 -3.94 30.64 -47.29
C CYS A 843 -2.40 30.68 -47.46
N GLU A 844 -1.64 30.17 -46.49
CA GLU A 844 -0.18 30.11 -46.59
C GLU A 844 0.32 29.15 -47.68
N ILE A 845 -0.37 28.03 -47.90
CA ILE A 845 -0.04 27.07 -48.97
C ILE A 845 -0.21 27.72 -50.35
N LYS A 846 -1.25 28.56 -50.52
CA LYS A 846 -1.48 29.33 -51.74
C LYS A 846 -0.28 30.22 -52.09
N ALA A 847 0.36 30.80 -51.07
CA ALA A 847 1.52 31.69 -51.27
C ALA A 847 2.82 30.93 -51.59
N LYS A 848 2.99 29.70 -51.10
CA LYS A 848 4.27 28.97 -51.18
C LYS A 848 4.42 28.10 -52.43
N GLY A 849 3.33 27.54 -52.96
CA GLY A 849 3.35 26.68 -54.16
C GLY A 849 4.18 25.37 -54.02
N GLY A 850 3.92 24.37 -54.86
CA GLY A 850 4.77 23.16 -54.98
C GLY A 850 4.02 21.82 -55.04
N LYS A 851 4.72 20.71 -55.34
CA LYS A 851 4.11 19.37 -55.55
C LYS A 851 3.37 18.78 -54.32
N ARG A 852 3.59 19.31 -53.12
CA ARG A 852 2.93 18.87 -51.87
C ARG A 852 1.64 19.65 -51.56
N THR A 853 1.27 20.64 -52.38
CA THR A 853 0.08 21.49 -52.16
C THR A 853 -1.20 20.67 -52.19
N CYS A 854 -1.39 19.78 -53.17
CA CYS A 854 -2.60 18.94 -53.29
C CYS A 854 -2.81 18.05 -52.05
N PHE A 855 -1.75 17.41 -51.55
CA PHE A 855 -1.84 16.57 -50.35
C PHE A 855 -2.22 17.37 -49.10
N LEU A 856 -1.56 18.51 -48.88
CA LEU A 856 -1.84 19.35 -47.71
C LEU A 856 -3.19 20.04 -47.79
N GLN A 857 -3.61 20.49 -48.99
CA GLN A 857 -4.95 21.00 -49.22
C GLN A 857 -6.00 19.92 -48.91
N SER A 858 -5.83 18.70 -49.40
CA SER A 858 -6.75 17.58 -49.14
C SER A 858 -6.88 17.30 -47.65
N ARG A 859 -5.75 17.23 -46.94
CA ARG A 859 -5.75 17.03 -45.47
C ARG A 859 -6.48 18.15 -44.74
N TYR A 860 -6.20 19.42 -45.05
CA TYR A 860 -6.80 20.55 -44.33
C TYR A 860 -8.30 20.70 -44.63
N TYR A 861 -8.74 20.55 -45.88
CA TYR A 861 -10.18 20.64 -46.19
C TYR A 861 -10.99 19.51 -45.57
N LEU A 862 -10.47 18.28 -45.60
CA LEU A 862 -11.14 17.16 -44.93
C LEU A 862 -11.13 17.30 -43.40
N ALA A 863 -10.04 17.84 -42.81
CA ALA A 863 -10.01 18.15 -41.38
C ALA A 863 -11.05 19.21 -40.98
N ILE A 864 -11.22 20.25 -41.81
CA ILE A 864 -12.27 21.27 -41.62
C ILE A 864 -13.66 20.63 -41.71
N LEU A 865 -13.94 19.84 -42.75
CA LEU A 865 -15.21 19.13 -42.91
C LEU A 865 -15.52 18.26 -41.69
N PHE A 866 -14.58 17.39 -41.29
CA PHE A 866 -14.77 16.48 -40.16
C PHE A 866 -14.93 17.21 -38.83
N CYS A 867 -14.28 18.37 -38.65
CA CYS A 867 -14.49 19.21 -37.48
C CYS A 867 -15.91 19.80 -37.45
N HIS A 868 -16.43 20.30 -38.58
CA HIS A 868 -17.81 20.78 -38.66
C HIS A 868 -18.83 19.67 -38.41
N LEU A 869 -18.62 18.47 -38.98
CA LEU A 869 -19.47 17.30 -38.74
C LEU A 869 -19.42 16.85 -37.27
N TYR A 870 -18.23 16.86 -36.64
CA TYR A 870 -18.06 16.53 -35.23
C TYR A 870 -18.83 17.49 -34.30
N GLN A 871 -18.84 18.78 -34.64
CA GLN A 871 -19.57 19.80 -33.89
C GLN A 871 -21.07 19.90 -34.23
N TYR A 872 -21.56 19.05 -35.15
CA TYR A 872 -22.92 19.14 -35.69
C TYR A 872 -23.23 20.48 -36.39
N ASN A 873 -22.22 21.19 -36.90
CA ASN A 873 -22.37 22.42 -37.69
C ASN A 873 -22.59 22.07 -39.17
N LEU A 874 -23.75 21.48 -39.48
CA LEU A 874 -24.09 20.96 -40.81
C LEU A 874 -24.20 22.07 -41.87
N CYS A 875 -24.65 23.26 -41.50
CA CYS A 875 -24.79 24.40 -42.42
C CYS A 875 -23.43 24.83 -43.00
N GLU A 876 -22.40 24.90 -42.14
CA GLU A 876 -21.03 25.24 -42.56
C GLU A 876 -20.39 24.09 -43.36
N ALA A 877 -20.62 22.84 -42.95
CA ALA A 877 -20.14 21.66 -43.67
C ALA A 877 -20.74 21.61 -45.09
N GLN A 878 -22.04 21.88 -45.21
CA GLN A 878 -22.76 21.91 -46.48
C GLN A 878 -22.31 23.10 -47.33
N GLY A 879 -22.22 24.31 -46.76
CA GLY A 879 -21.72 25.48 -47.47
C GLY A 879 -20.30 25.31 -48.02
N LEU A 880 -19.42 24.61 -47.28
CA LEU A 880 -18.10 24.22 -47.76
C LEU A 880 -18.19 23.29 -48.98
N CYS A 881 -19.09 22.31 -48.93
CA CYS A 881 -19.32 21.36 -50.03
C CYS A 881 -19.88 22.07 -51.27
N ASP A 882 -20.89 22.92 -51.11
CA ASP A 882 -21.55 23.67 -52.19
C ASP A 882 -20.56 24.59 -52.92
N HIS A 883 -19.66 25.24 -52.16
CA HIS A 883 -18.58 26.04 -52.72
C HIS A 883 -17.61 25.22 -53.57
N LEU A 884 -17.19 24.04 -53.07
CA LEU A 884 -16.28 23.14 -53.79
C LEU A 884 -16.93 22.55 -55.04
N VAL A 885 -18.23 22.23 -54.97
CA VAL A 885 -19.04 21.84 -56.14
C VAL A 885 -19.07 22.97 -57.16
N GLY A 886 -19.33 24.21 -56.72
CA GLY A 886 -19.31 25.39 -57.58
C GLY A 886 -17.97 25.58 -58.29
N GLU A 887 -16.84 25.36 -57.60
CA GLU A 887 -15.50 25.43 -58.19
C GLU A 887 -15.22 24.30 -59.20
N ILE A 888 -15.70 23.07 -58.96
CA ILE A 888 -15.61 21.96 -59.93
C ILE A 888 -16.42 22.29 -61.20
N LEU A 889 -17.66 22.78 -61.03
CA LEU A 889 -18.54 23.13 -62.14
C LEU A 889 -18.02 24.33 -62.94
N ARG A 890 -17.46 25.34 -62.26
CA ARG A 890 -16.85 26.51 -62.91
C ARG A 890 -15.71 26.13 -63.85
N ARG A 891 -14.95 25.07 -63.52
CA ARG A 891 -13.81 24.58 -64.32
C ARG A 891 -14.20 23.70 -65.49
N THR A 892 -15.38 23.09 -65.46
CA THR A 892 -15.85 22.14 -66.49
C THR A 892 -16.60 22.80 -67.67
N GLN A 893 -16.68 24.14 -67.71
CA GLN A 893 -17.25 24.94 -68.82
C GLN A 893 -18.65 24.51 -69.31
N LEU A 894 -19.54 24.07 -68.41
CA LEU A 894 -20.94 23.79 -68.75
C LEU A 894 -21.86 24.97 -68.39
N SER A 895 -22.17 25.76 -69.42
CA SER A 895 -23.30 26.70 -69.55
C SER A 895 -23.34 27.94 -68.63
N VAL A 896 -23.06 29.09 -69.25
CA VAL A 896 -23.19 30.47 -68.74
C VAL A 896 -24.64 30.86 -68.37
N ARG A 897 -25.66 30.04 -68.71
CA ARG A 897 -27.08 30.40 -68.54
C ARG A 897 -27.71 30.07 -67.19
N GLN A 898 -27.05 29.30 -66.32
CA GLN A 898 -27.56 29.02 -64.97
C GLN A 898 -26.83 29.80 -63.86
N MET A 899 -25.80 30.58 -64.20
CA MET A 899 -25.03 31.35 -63.22
C MET A 899 -25.83 32.44 -62.49
N GLU A 900 -26.92 32.97 -63.09
CA GLU A 900 -27.75 34.00 -62.46
C GLU A 900 -28.68 33.45 -61.35
N LYS A 901 -28.93 32.13 -61.30
CA LYS A 901 -29.77 31.53 -60.23
C LYS A 901 -28.99 31.15 -58.96
N PHE A 902 -27.66 30.99 -59.06
CA PHE A 902 -26.81 30.73 -57.90
C PHE A 902 -26.22 32.02 -57.29
N SER A 903 -26.42 33.16 -57.94
CA SER A 903 -25.99 34.48 -57.48
C SER A 903 -27.04 35.20 -56.64
N ASP A 904 -27.93 34.48 -55.95
CA ASP A 904 -28.80 35.09 -54.94
C ASP A 904 -27.93 35.50 -53.75
N THR A 905 -27.62 36.79 -53.74
CA THR A 905 -26.58 37.49 -53.00
C THR A 905 -26.91 37.65 -51.50
N LYS A 906 -27.75 36.79 -50.93
CA LYS A 906 -28.28 36.91 -49.56
C LYS A 906 -27.79 35.85 -48.56
N TYR A 907 -27.13 34.78 -49.01
CA TYR A 907 -26.52 33.79 -48.10
C TYR A 907 -24.98 33.88 -48.01
N PHE A 908 -24.34 34.81 -48.73
CA PHE A 908 -22.89 34.97 -48.80
C PHE A 908 -22.31 35.97 -47.79
N GLN A 909 -22.81 35.96 -46.54
CA GLN A 909 -22.22 36.74 -45.45
C GLN A 909 -21.66 35.82 -44.38
N HIS A 910 -20.51 35.20 -44.66
CA HIS A 910 -19.36 35.10 -43.76
C HIS A 910 -18.19 34.36 -44.47
N GLU A 911 -17.07 35.05 -44.63
CA GLU A 911 -15.68 34.53 -44.78
C GLU A 911 -15.28 33.54 -45.90
N LEU A 912 -16.16 33.11 -46.83
CA LEU A 912 -15.81 32.10 -47.85
C LEU A 912 -15.08 32.63 -49.11
N TRP A 913 -14.83 33.93 -49.21
CA TRP A 913 -14.25 34.61 -50.38
C TRP A 913 -12.73 34.38 -50.56
N MET A 914 -12.09 33.66 -49.63
CA MET A 914 -10.64 33.43 -49.62
C MET A 914 -10.18 32.16 -50.37
N VAL A 915 -11.12 31.35 -50.88
CA VAL A 915 -10.85 30.03 -51.47
C VAL A 915 -11.13 30.03 -52.98
N THR A 916 -10.21 30.60 -53.73
CA THR A 916 -10.12 30.43 -55.19
C THR A 916 -8.84 29.66 -55.50
N ASP A 917 -8.94 28.65 -56.36
CA ASP A 917 -7.86 27.75 -56.81
C ASP A 917 -7.61 26.48 -55.97
N VAL A 918 -8.64 25.66 -55.77
CA VAL A 918 -8.54 24.34 -55.11
C VAL A 918 -8.20 23.25 -56.13
N HIS A 919 -7.28 22.33 -55.83
CA HIS A 919 -7.05 21.18 -56.71
C HIS A 919 -8.30 20.31 -56.87
N THR A 920 -8.62 19.89 -58.10
CA THR A 920 -9.84 19.12 -58.39
C THR A 920 -9.91 17.83 -57.56
N GLU A 921 -8.79 17.13 -57.38
CA GLU A 921 -8.72 15.93 -56.54
C GLU A 921 -9.10 16.19 -55.07
N THR A 922 -8.68 17.36 -54.54
CA THR A 922 -9.03 17.78 -53.18
C THR A 922 -10.51 18.11 -53.05
N ALA A 923 -11.06 18.86 -54.00
CA ALA A 923 -12.49 19.18 -54.00
C ALA A 923 -13.34 17.89 -54.07
N MET A 924 -12.94 16.95 -54.93
CA MET A 924 -13.59 15.64 -55.07
C MET A 924 -13.51 14.83 -53.78
N ALA A 925 -12.38 14.79 -53.07
CA ALA A 925 -12.22 14.06 -51.81
C ALA A 925 -13.22 14.52 -50.72
N VAL A 926 -13.46 15.83 -50.64
CA VAL A 926 -14.39 16.43 -49.67
C VAL A 926 -15.83 16.15 -50.06
N VAL A 927 -16.19 16.34 -51.34
CA VAL A 927 -17.52 16.05 -51.88
C VAL A 927 -17.87 14.57 -51.70
N GLN A 928 -16.93 13.67 -52.00
CA GLN A 928 -17.09 12.23 -51.81
C GLN A 928 -17.34 11.87 -50.34
N SER A 929 -16.59 12.47 -49.41
CA SER A 929 -16.77 12.25 -47.97
C SER A 929 -18.12 12.77 -47.48
N MET A 930 -18.56 13.94 -47.95
CA MET A 930 -19.88 14.49 -47.62
C MET A 930 -21.02 13.61 -48.19
N ALA A 931 -20.93 13.20 -49.45
CA ALA A 931 -21.92 12.34 -50.09
C ALA A 931 -22.08 11.01 -49.35
N ARG A 932 -20.96 10.37 -48.98
CA ARG A 932 -20.94 9.13 -48.19
C ARG A 932 -21.56 9.34 -46.80
N PHE A 933 -21.28 10.47 -46.14
CA PHE A 933 -21.89 10.81 -44.85
C PHE A 933 -23.42 11.01 -44.95
N MET A 934 -23.88 11.76 -45.96
CA MET A 934 -25.31 11.96 -46.20
C MET A 934 -26.03 10.66 -46.57
N ALA A 935 -25.43 9.82 -47.41
CA ALA A 935 -26.01 8.53 -47.77
C ALA A 935 -26.10 7.57 -46.58
N ALA A 936 -25.09 7.55 -45.70
CA ALA A 936 -25.13 6.78 -44.46
C ALA A 936 -26.27 7.26 -43.52
N TYR A 937 -26.55 8.56 -43.51
CA TYR A 937 -27.66 9.14 -42.74
C TYR A 937 -29.03 8.63 -43.23
N PHE A 938 -29.29 8.66 -44.53
CA PHE A 938 -30.59 8.23 -45.08
C PHE A 938 -30.78 6.70 -45.07
N THR A 939 -29.70 5.94 -45.08
CA THR A 939 -29.73 4.47 -45.07
C THR A 939 -29.60 3.87 -43.67
N ASN A 940 -29.61 4.70 -42.62
CA ASN A 940 -29.42 4.29 -41.20
C ASN A 940 -28.16 3.45 -40.97
N GLN A 941 -27.08 3.74 -41.70
CA GLN A 941 -25.77 3.15 -41.45
C GLN A 941 -25.02 3.90 -40.33
N LEU A 942 -23.94 3.31 -39.83
CA LEU A 942 -23.10 3.94 -38.81
C LEU A 942 -22.54 5.27 -39.34
N LEU A 943 -22.92 6.38 -38.70
CA LEU A 943 -22.34 7.69 -38.97
C LEU A 943 -21.01 7.79 -38.23
N TYR A 944 -19.93 8.03 -38.97
CA TYR A 944 -18.62 8.24 -38.38
C TYR A 944 -17.76 9.17 -39.23
N ILE A 945 -16.73 9.72 -38.59
CA ILE A 945 -15.69 10.52 -39.22
C ILE A 945 -14.30 9.99 -38.82
N PHE A 946 -13.29 10.37 -39.59
CA PHE A 946 -11.90 10.16 -39.18
C PHE A 946 -11.41 11.27 -38.25
N PRO A 947 -10.55 10.95 -37.29
CA PRO A 947 -9.97 11.97 -36.44
C PRO A 947 -9.04 12.89 -37.26
N PRO A 948 -8.98 14.20 -36.96
CA PRO A 948 -8.20 15.18 -37.74
C PRO A 948 -6.69 14.92 -37.85
N HIS A 949 -6.13 14.00 -37.06
CA HIS A 949 -4.72 13.60 -37.13
C HIS A 949 -4.42 12.49 -38.15
N ASN A 950 -5.45 11.78 -38.60
CA ASN A 950 -5.37 10.75 -39.63
C ASN A 950 -6.57 10.86 -40.58
N VAL A 951 -6.51 11.87 -41.44
CA VAL A 951 -7.61 12.26 -42.32
C VAL A 951 -7.49 11.51 -43.64
N ASP A 952 -8.57 10.86 -44.04
CA ASP A 952 -8.73 10.21 -45.33
C ASP A 952 -10.20 10.34 -45.81
N ILE A 953 -10.47 9.99 -47.06
CA ILE A 953 -11.82 9.98 -47.62
C ILE A 953 -12.65 8.90 -46.91
N LEU A 954 -13.89 9.21 -46.49
CA LEU A 954 -14.77 8.23 -45.85
C LEU A 954 -14.92 6.99 -46.74
N HIS A 955 -14.99 5.80 -46.17
CA HIS A 955 -14.99 4.56 -46.96
C HIS A 955 -16.25 4.35 -47.82
N PRO A 956 -16.15 3.60 -48.94
CA PRO A 956 -17.32 3.23 -49.75
C PRO A 956 -18.34 2.40 -48.97
N LEU A 957 -19.62 2.77 -49.04
CA LEU A 957 -20.70 2.15 -48.27
C LEU A 957 -21.12 0.75 -48.76
N HIS A 958 -20.80 0.42 -50.01
CA HIS A 958 -21.20 -0.84 -50.65
C HIS A 958 -20.18 -1.99 -50.44
N ILE A 959 -19.02 -1.72 -49.81
CA ILE A 959 -17.94 -2.71 -49.57
C ILE A 959 -17.91 -3.05 -48.07
N LYS A 960 -18.08 -4.33 -47.71
CA LYS A 960 -17.89 -4.80 -46.34
C LYS A 960 -16.38 -4.76 -46.01
N GLN A 961 -16.02 -4.10 -44.91
CA GLN A 961 -14.62 -3.93 -44.51
C GLN A 961 -14.20 -4.93 -43.44
N ASP A 962 -13.02 -5.53 -43.63
CA ASP A 962 -12.28 -6.19 -42.56
C ASP A 962 -11.39 -5.14 -41.87
N LEU A 963 -11.67 -4.88 -40.59
CA LEU A 963 -10.84 -4.14 -39.63
C LEU A 963 -10.24 -2.81 -40.15
N SER A 964 -10.91 -1.69 -39.87
CA SER A 964 -10.41 -0.35 -40.18
C SER A 964 -10.27 0.53 -38.91
N PRO A 965 -9.47 1.62 -38.98
CA PRO A 965 -8.72 2.24 -37.87
C PRO A 965 -9.62 3.02 -36.89
N ARG A 966 -8.99 3.68 -35.90
CA ARG A 966 -9.64 4.57 -34.91
C ARG A 966 -10.62 5.56 -35.56
N ILE A 967 -11.92 5.24 -35.54
CA ILE A 967 -13.03 6.08 -36.02
C ILE A 967 -13.70 6.85 -34.87
N ILE A 968 -14.36 7.97 -35.19
CA ILE A 968 -15.20 8.71 -34.24
C ILE A 968 -16.67 8.53 -34.66
N PRO A 969 -17.48 7.75 -33.92
CA PRO A 969 -18.90 7.60 -34.22
C PRO A 969 -19.69 8.86 -33.85
N LEU A 970 -20.67 9.21 -34.69
CA LEU A 970 -21.59 10.32 -34.50
C LEU A 970 -23.01 9.80 -34.27
N GLN A 971 -23.80 10.50 -33.46
CA GLN A 971 -25.15 10.06 -33.12
C GLN A 971 -26.17 10.56 -34.15
N HIS A 972 -26.95 9.64 -34.73
CA HIS A 972 -27.98 9.95 -35.73
C HIS A 972 -29.05 10.93 -35.23
N CYS A 973 -29.44 10.82 -33.95
CA CYS A 973 -30.41 11.73 -33.32
C CYS A 973 -29.89 13.18 -33.24
N LEU A 974 -28.59 13.38 -32.99
CA LEU A 974 -27.98 14.70 -32.91
C LEU A 974 -27.83 15.33 -34.30
N VAL A 975 -27.51 14.53 -35.33
CA VAL A 975 -27.51 14.99 -36.72
C VAL A 975 -28.91 15.41 -37.15
N THR A 976 -29.93 14.58 -36.89
CA THR A 976 -31.34 14.91 -37.21
C THR A 976 -31.80 16.19 -36.51
N ARG A 977 -31.42 16.35 -35.24
CA ARG A 977 -31.69 17.59 -34.49
C ARG A 977 -31.00 18.79 -35.13
N ALA A 978 -29.73 18.67 -35.51
CA ALA A 978 -28.98 19.74 -36.15
C ALA A 978 -29.56 20.13 -37.53
N VAL A 979 -30.01 19.17 -38.34
CA VAL A 979 -30.69 19.45 -39.63
C VAL A 979 -31.94 20.31 -39.40
N ARG A 980 -32.73 19.99 -38.37
CA ARG A 980 -33.94 20.76 -38.02
C ARG A 980 -33.59 22.12 -37.43
N ASP A 981 -32.67 22.16 -36.46
CA ASP A 981 -32.30 23.38 -35.73
C ASP A 981 -31.59 24.40 -36.65
N GLN A 982 -30.91 23.95 -37.72
CA GLN A 982 -30.24 24.78 -38.72
C GLN A 982 -31.08 25.01 -40.00
N ASN A 983 -32.36 24.60 -40.01
CA ASN A 983 -33.28 24.76 -41.15
C ASN A 983 -32.79 24.16 -42.48
N LEU A 984 -32.02 23.07 -42.44
CA LEU A 984 -31.45 22.43 -43.64
C LEU A 984 -32.37 21.39 -44.28
N SER A 985 -33.60 21.22 -43.78
CA SER A 985 -34.54 20.19 -44.27
C SER A 985 -34.83 20.25 -45.77
N SER A 986 -34.71 21.42 -46.42
CA SER A 986 -34.92 21.59 -47.86
C SER A 986 -33.73 21.15 -48.72
N VAL A 987 -32.53 21.08 -48.15
CA VAL A 987 -31.28 20.76 -48.89
C VAL A 987 -30.68 19.44 -48.44
N TRP A 988 -30.85 19.08 -47.17
CA TRP A 988 -30.46 17.79 -46.64
C TRP A 988 -31.48 16.71 -47.06
N THR A 989 -31.45 16.35 -48.35
CA THR A 989 -32.34 15.37 -48.99
C THR A 989 -31.56 14.23 -49.63
N ALA A 990 -32.23 13.10 -49.85
CA ALA A 990 -31.63 11.95 -50.54
C ALA A 990 -31.29 12.26 -52.00
N GLU A 991 -32.06 13.13 -52.66
CA GLU A 991 -31.80 13.62 -54.01
C GLU A 991 -30.50 14.43 -54.06
N TYR A 992 -30.27 15.32 -53.09
CA TYR A 992 -29.02 16.07 -53.01
C TYR A 992 -27.81 15.17 -52.79
N ALA A 993 -27.95 14.12 -51.96
CA ALA A 993 -26.89 13.12 -51.78
C ALA A 993 -26.55 12.38 -53.10
N LEU A 994 -27.56 12.13 -53.95
CA LEU A 994 -27.35 11.55 -55.29
C LEU A 994 -26.61 12.52 -56.22
N ASP A 995 -26.97 13.80 -56.21
CA ASP A 995 -26.28 14.83 -56.98
C ASP A 995 -24.79 14.91 -56.59
N LEU A 996 -24.49 14.88 -55.28
CA LEU A 996 -23.11 14.85 -54.79
C LEU A 996 -22.37 13.57 -55.20
N PHE A 997 -23.04 12.41 -55.30
CA PHE A 997 -22.42 11.21 -55.84
C PHE A 997 -22.10 11.32 -57.33
N PHE A 998 -22.97 11.92 -58.14
CA PHE A 998 -22.70 12.17 -59.55
C PHE A 998 -21.53 13.13 -59.74
N ILE A 999 -21.52 14.24 -59.01
CA ILE A 999 -20.41 15.21 -59.05
C ILE A 999 -19.12 14.59 -58.53
N GLY A 1000 -19.19 13.81 -57.45
CA GLY A 1000 -18.07 13.08 -56.84
C GLY A 1000 -17.59 11.88 -57.65
N GLY A 1001 -18.24 11.53 -58.77
CA GLY A 1001 -17.88 10.40 -59.62
C GLY A 1001 -18.04 9.02 -58.95
N LEU A 1002 -18.91 8.93 -57.94
CA LEU A 1002 -19.19 7.71 -57.15
C LEU A 1002 -20.47 7.04 -57.65
N ILE A 1003 -20.45 6.61 -58.92
CA ILE A 1003 -21.62 6.02 -59.57
C ILE A 1003 -22.06 4.68 -58.93
N PRO A 1004 -21.15 3.77 -58.51
CA PRO A 1004 -21.56 2.56 -57.80
C PRO A 1004 -22.32 2.85 -56.50
N GLU A 1005 -21.90 3.86 -55.73
CA GLU A 1005 -22.60 4.30 -54.53
C GLU A 1005 -23.96 4.95 -54.82
N ALA A 1006 -24.12 5.63 -55.95
CA ALA A 1006 -25.43 6.15 -56.39
C ALA A 1006 -26.41 5.00 -56.71
N VAL A 1007 -25.95 3.95 -57.39
CA VAL A 1007 -26.74 2.72 -57.63
C VAL A 1007 -27.10 2.04 -56.31
N TRP A 1008 -26.14 1.98 -55.38
CA TRP A 1008 -26.35 1.40 -54.04
C TRP A 1008 -27.38 2.18 -53.22
N LEU A 1009 -27.30 3.52 -53.18
CA LEU A 1009 -28.20 4.36 -52.41
C LEU A 1009 -29.64 4.22 -52.92
N THR A 1010 -29.85 4.33 -54.23
CA THR A 1010 -31.17 4.18 -54.86
C THR A 1010 -31.75 2.77 -54.65
N HIS A 1011 -30.91 1.74 -54.73
CA HIS A 1011 -31.31 0.37 -54.41
C HIS A 1011 -31.78 0.23 -52.95
N ARG A 1012 -31.03 0.78 -51.99
CA ARG A 1012 -31.35 0.72 -50.55
C ARG A 1012 -32.58 1.54 -50.17
N LEU A 1013 -32.82 2.67 -50.82
CA LEU A 1013 -34.01 3.49 -50.60
C LEU A 1013 -35.28 2.92 -51.27
N GLY A 1014 -35.14 1.86 -52.08
CA GLY A 1014 -36.26 1.15 -52.69
C GLY A 1014 -36.64 1.62 -54.10
N ASP A 1015 -35.97 2.64 -54.65
CA ASP A 1015 -36.14 3.08 -56.04
C ASP A 1015 -35.27 2.23 -56.99
N TRP A 1016 -35.71 0.98 -57.17
CA TRP A 1016 -35.01 0.02 -58.00
C TRP A 1016 -34.99 0.40 -59.50
N LYS A 1017 -35.97 1.20 -59.97
CA LYS A 1017 -36.02 1.64 -61.38
C LYS A 1017 -34.88 2.61 -61.68
N LEU A 1018 -34.67 3.57 -60.78
CA LEU A 1018 -33.57 4.52 -60.88
C LEU A 1018 -32.22 3.80 -60.71
N SER A 1019 -32.12 2.90 -59.74
CA SER A 1019 -30.92 2.07 -59.51
C SER A 1019 -30.50 1.28 -60.76
N VAL A 1020 -31.45 0.57 -61.39
CA VAL A 1020 -31.23 -0.15 -62.64
C VAL A 1020 -30.82 0.80 -63.77
N SER A 1021 -31.50 1.94 -63.91
CA SER A 1021 -31.22 2.90 -64.99
C SER A 1021 -29.79 3.46 -64.90
N ILE A 1022 -29.37 3.87 -63.69
CA ILE A 1022 -28.01 4.33 -63.43
C ILE A 1022 -27.01 3.19 -63.63
N GLY A 1023 -27.32 1.98 -63.15
CA GLY A 1023 -26.46 0.81 -63.27
C GLY A 1023 -26.21 0.39 -64.72
N VAL A 1024 -27.25 0.39 -65.57
CA VAL A 1024 -27.13 0.10 -67.01
C VAL A 1024 -26.32 1.18 -67.72
N ALA A 1025 -26.61 2.45 -67.44
CA ALA A 1025 -25.85 3.57 -68.01
C ALA A 1025 -24.36 3.49 -67.65
N TYR A 1026 -24.05 3.11 -66.40
CA TYR A 1026 -22.68 2.94 -65.94
C TYR A 1026 -21.99 1.74 -66.60
N GLN A 1027 -22.68 0.60 -66.74
CA GLN A 1027 -22.14 -0.57 -67.44
C GLN A 1027 -21.82 -0.27 -68.91
N LEU A 1028 -22.71 0.44 -69.63
CA LEU A 1028 -22.48 0.87 -71.01
C LEU A 1028 -21.30 1.87 -71.10
N TYR A 1029 -21.19 2.78 -70.14
CA TYR A 1029 -20.07 3.71 -70.07
C TYR A 1029 -18.74 2.96 -69.89
N CYS A 1030 -18.67 2.03 -68.94
CA CYS A 1030 -17.47 1.22 -68.70
C CYS A 1030 -17.08 0.33 -69.89
N GLN A 1031 -18.06 -0.17 -70.66
CA GLN A 1031 -17.81 -0.96 -71.88
C GLN A 1031 -17.20 -0.13 -73.02
N ASN A 1032 -17.50 1.17 -73.08
CA ASN A 1032 -17.05 2.06 -74.15
C ASN A 1032 -15.73 2.79 -73.87
N SER A 1033 -15.19 2.68 -72.65
CA SER A 1033 -13.99 3.40 -72.22
C SER A 1033 -12.79 2.46 -72.03
N ASP A 1034 -11.80 2.54 -72.92
CA ASP A 1034 -10.53 1.77 -72.83
C ASP A 1034 -9.68 2.11 -71.59
N GLU A 1035 -9.93 3.24 -70.93
CA GLU A 1035 -9.17 3.74 -69.78
C GLU A 1035 -9.38 2.94 -68.47
N PHE A 1036 -10.48 2.19 -68.34
CA PHE A 1036 -10.78 1.46 -67.09
C PHE A 1036 -9.94 0.20 -66.89
N SER A 1037 -9.37 -0.35 -67.96
CA SER A 1037 -8.52 -1.55 -67.92
C SER A 1037 -7.22 -1.37 -67.10
N ARG A 1038 -6.79 -0.12 -66.83
CA ARG A 1038 -5.54 0.20 -66.12
C ARG A 1038 -5.69 0.55 -64.64
N LEU A 1039 -6.90 0.77 -64.13
CA LEU A 1039 -7.14 1.25 -62.76
C LEU A 1039 -7.57 0.11 -61.80
N LYS A 1040 -6.62 -0.39 -61.01
CA LYS A 1040 -6.81 -1.40 -59.94
C LYS A 1040 -7.55 -0.88 -58.69
N LYS A 1041 -8.56 -0.01 -58.82
CA LYS A 1041 -9.38 0.43 -57.65
C LYS A 1041 -10.72 -0.30 -57.64
N THR A 1042 -10.85 -1.25 -56.71
CA THR A 1042 -12.06 -2.05 -56.46
C THR A 1042 -13.31 -1.20 -56.20
N GLU A 1043 -13.14 0.03 -55.72
CA GLU A 1043 -14.20 0.99 -55.37
C GLU A 1043 -15.02 1.51 -56.56
N ARG A 1044 -14.52 1.38 -57.79
CA ARG A 1044 -15.21 1.89 -58.99
C ARG A 1044 -15.97 0.82 -59.76
N TYR A 1045 -15.91 -0.45 -59.35
CA TYR A 1045 -16.66 -1.51 -60.01
C TYR A 1045 -17.99 -1.73 -59.32
N LEU A 1046 -19.07 -1.85 -60.10
CA LEU A 1046 -20.37 -2.21 -59.57
C LEU A 1046 -20.32 -3.64 -59.01
N PRO A 1047 -20.57 -3.86 -57.71
CA PRO A 1047 -20.65 -5.19 -57.12
C PRO A 1047 -21.68 -6.06 -57.85
N LEU A 1048 -21.43 -7.38 -57.92
CA LEU A 1048 -22.35 -8.32 -58.56
C LEU A 1048 -23.77 -8.21 -57.95
N SER A 1049 -23.86 -8.06 -56.62
CA SER A 1049 -25.09 -7.87 -55.85
C SER A 1049 -25.90 -6.63 -56.21
N LEU A 1050 -25.30 -5.65 -56.89
CA LEU A 1050 -25.97 -4.42 -57.33
C LEU A 1050 -26.13 -4.39 -58.86
N SER A 1051 -25.88 -5.51 -59.55
CA SER A 1051 -26.02 -5.55 -61.00
C SER A 1051 -27.49 -5.37 -61.41
N PRO A 1052 -27.76 -4.65 -62.53
CA PRO A 1052 -29.11 -4.48 -63.04
C PRO A 1052 -29.83 -5.82 -63.28
N MET A 1053 -29.10 -6.83 -63.75
CA MET A 1053 -29.61 -8.18 -63.99
C MET A 1053 -30.10 -8.85 -62.70
N GLN A 1054 -29.32 -8.79 -61.63
CA GLN A 1054 -29.73 -9.36 -60.33
C GLN A 1054 -30.89 -8.58 -59.72
N THR A 1055 -30.88 -7.25 -59.81
CA THR A 1055 -31.99 -6.41 -59.31
C THR A 1055 -33.30 -6.74 -60.02
N PHE A 1056 -33.27 -6.94 -61.35
CA PHE A 1056 -34.43 -7.41 -62.11
C PHE A 1056 -34.85 -8.82 -61.70
N GLN A 1057 -33.90 -9.73 -61.51
CA GLN A 1057 -34.17 -11.10 -61.10
C GLN A 1057 -34.83 -11.15 -59.72
N GLU A 1058 -34.34 -10.38 -58.74
CA GLU A 1058 -34.95 -10.26 -57.41
C GLU A 1058 -36.38 -9.72 -57.48
N LYS A 1059 -36.63 -8.66 -58.28
CA LYS A 1059 -37.98 -8.11 -58.43
C LYS A 1059 -38.92 -9.07 -59.16
N LEU A 1060 -38.43 -9.76 -60.18
CA LEU A 1060 -39.21 -10.75 -60.93
C LEU A 1060 -39.53 -11.97 -60.05
N GLN A 1061 -38.58 -12.44 -59.23
CA GLN A 1061 -38.83 -13.48 -58.21
C GLN A 1061 -39.84 -13.01 -57.15
N SER A 1062 -39.75 -11.76 -56.70
CA SER A 1062 -40.73 -11.20 -55.75
C SER A 1062 -42.14 -11.10 -56.35
N LEU A 1063 -42.26 -10.79 -57.65
CA LEU A 1063 -43.54 -10.75 -58.37
C LEU A 1063 -44.10 -12.15 -58.63
N LEU A 1064 -43.23 -13.15 -58.79
CA LEU A 1064 -43.60 -14.57 -58.95
C LEU A 1064 -43.87 -15.28 -57.60
N GLY A 1065 -43.77 -14.57 -56.47
CA GLY A 1065 -44.04 -15.13 -55.14
C GLY A 1065 -43.02 -16.15 -54.64
N GLN A 1066 -41.83 -16.21 -55.24
CA GLN A 1066 -40.75 -17.06 -54.77
C GLN A 1066 -39.91 -16.31 -53.72
N PRO A 1067 -39.62 -16.92 -52.55
CA PRO A 1067 -38.77 -16.29 -51.55
C PRO A 1067 -37.37 -16.07 -52.14
N VAL A 1068 -36.84 -14.87 -51.97
CA VAL A 1068 -35.48 -14.51 -52.37
C VAL A 1068 -34.51 -15.40 -51.60
N THR A 1069 -33.87 -16.36 -52.27
CA THR A 1069 -32.76 -17.14 -51.71
C THR A 1069 -31.54 -16.24 -51.69
N SER A 1070 -31.27 -15.60 -50.54
CA SER A 1070 -30.02 -14.87 -50.34
C SER A 1070 -28.90 -15.85 -49.96
N GLU A 1071 -27.91 -16.02 -50.83
CA GLU A 1071 -26.56 -16.43 -50.43
C GLU A 1071 -25.85 -15.32 -49.63
#